data_AF-A0A956UVZ2-F1
#
_entry.id   AF-A0A956UVZ2-F1
#
_cell.length_a   1.000
_cell.length_b   1.000
_cell.length_c   1.000
_cell.angle_alpha   90.00
_cell.angle_beta   90.00
_cell.angle_gamma   90.00
#
_symmetry.space_group_name_H-M   'P 1'
#
loop_
_entity.id
_entity.type
_entity.pdbx_description
1 polymer ?
#
loop_
_entity_poly.entity_id
_entity_poly.type
_entity_poly.pdbx_seq_one_letter_code
_entity_poly.pdbx_strand_id
1 'polypeptide(L)'
;MQTTGIAKLRRMTTFLMVALMLASSIVVPQQASAAETITSQLTGVNITYDSPYQLQTDMGYADDTSEMIVFAGYGDVLAMGFLPASIDLNGARDLLLESLFTDVEAINTVDRGDYTGVSYSLDIVNFDGSEMGVFSLFMNQRSHGFAEFYFYIAPPSIFASGMATVQSAIAVNGTGIFQGVDSTAMGNMVTANVGSTGGTEGTDLGDIEDDDVTPTEEVVADNGDADAYVATIQDHRDQFADSWLTFNGALSDLVDADTDAAKTEAIQKTATEAQAWQGYLADAQSLSAPAGYEDVQDAYLNWAGSISDLGDIWMGYLQGDGSTYDQFTAQLEVVNDSSDSLTDALVAADGSTKTTTPTEEATKETTTSTSAGDADEYLATINDERTAFTDSFVTFATALTDFTNATSDADKTAALQTTVDEAATWPGYLDTAQSLTPPQGYEDVHDAYLNWAGAVADLGDIWFQILNSEGATLDDFSAASAAVDSASADLDDAIADAQGSANVATEEATQESNTGSSGTRSTRTTATEVATEEATTTTIGGTRSTRSTGTEEATEETNTSETKGSSGRTTNSTSSSHSEWEGPATGVTITWDDEHFVLDESIDPQTSDASTGRDYLELLMDGNPVSVYLATTNNGDASATIQNLAGDQEAVNSAFGADAELALTEIDAESSAALVLVDPDANIWMYVQFTCLNTACDTMAALFVTAEGADLTDILDEMEQGITVDGEAVPLAIPSSDIDDAILESGN
;
A
#
# COMPACT_ATOMS: atom_id res chain seq x y z
N MET A 1 37.76 -19.72 -21.07
CA MET A 1 36.56 -20.45 -20.63
C MET A 1 35.69 -19.57 -19.73
N GLN A 2 36.23 -18.93 -18.68
CA GLN A 2 35.47 -17.99 -17.83
C GLN A 2 34.78 -16.84 -18.60
N THR A 3 35.46 -16.19 -19.55
CA THR A 3 34.88 -15.06 -20.31
C THR A 3 33.69 -15.43 -21.20
N THR A 4 33.60 -16.68 -21.67
CA THR A 4 32.46 -17.17 -22.47
C THR A 4 31.29 -17.57 -21.59
N GLY A 5 31.53 -17.96 -20.32
CA GLY A 5 30.47 -18.23 -19.35
C GLY A 5 29.77 -16.95 -18.90
N ILE A 6 30.54 -15.91 -18.57
CA ILE A 6 29.99 -14.62 -18.11
C ILE A 6 29.05 -13.97 -19.14
N ALA A 7 29.42 -14.00 -20.42
CA ALA A 7 28.57 -13.43 -21.48
C ALA A 7 27.25 -14.22 -21.70
N LYS A 8 27.21 -15.50 -21.32
CA LYS A 8 25.99 -16.31 -21.38
C LYS A 8 25.10 -16.09 -20.17
N LEU A 9 25.70 -16.03 -18.98
CA LEU A 9 24.99 -15.65 -17.76
C LEU A 9 24.31 -14.28 -17.92
N ARG A 10 25.01 -13.27 -18.44
CA ARG A 10 24.41 -11.95 -18.72
C ARG A 10 23.19 -11.98 -19.64
N ARG A 11 23.12 -12.89 -20.61
CA ARG A 11 21.93 -13.03 -21.47
C ARG A 11 20.77 -13.67 -20.72
N MET A 12 21.06 -14.66 -19.87
CA MET A 12 20.06 -15.30 -19.02
C MET A 12 19.46 -14.27 -18.06
N THR A 13 20.29 -13.37 -17.54
CA THR A 13 19.87 -12.26 -16.71
C THR A 13 18.85 -11.33 -17.38
N THR A 14 19.10 -10.90 -18.61
CA THR A 14 18.16 -10.00 -19.32
C THR A 14 16.77 -10.63 -19.45
N PHE A 15 16.70 -11.94 -19.69
CA PHE A 15 15.43 -12.66 -19.72
C PHE A 15 14.77 -12.77 -18.35
N LEU A 16 15.56 -12.90 -17.27
CA LEU A 16 15.06 -12.92 -15.90
C LEU A 16 14.54 -11.56 -15.43
N MET A 17 15.12 -10.44 -15.86
CA MET A 17 14.56 -9.11 -15.60
C MET A 17 13.21 -8.91 -16.28
N VAL A 18 13.08 -9.34 -17.54
CA VAL A 18 11.77 -9.36 -18.22
C VAL A 18 10.78 -10.26 -17.46
N ALA A 19 11.26 -11.33 -16.82
CA ALA A 19 10.43 -12.20 -16.00
C ALA A 19 10.00 -11.55 -14.69
N LEU A 20 10.86 -10.71 -14.10
CA LEU A 20 10.53 -9.89 -12.94
C LEU A 20 9.40 -8.91 -13.26
N MET A 21 9.54 -8.18 -14.37
CA MET A 21 8.49 -7.26 -14.87
C MET A 21 7.17 -7.99 -15.12
N LEU A 22 7.23 -9.24 -15.59
CA LEU A 22 6.03 -10.04 -15.82
C LEU A 22 5.39 -10.56 -14.52
N ALA A 23 6.19 -10.83 -13.48
CA ALA A 23 5.65 -11.25 -12.19
C ALA A 23 4.78 -10.16 -11.54
N SER A 24 5.10 -8.88 -11.77
CA SER A 24 4.31 -7.75 -11.28
C SER A 24 3.07 -7.43 -12.13
N SER A 25 3.02 -7.82 -13.41
CA SER A 25 1.96 -7.37 -14.34
C SER A 25 0.97 -8.43 -14.86
N ILE A 26 1.16 -9.73 -14.59
CA ILE A 26 0.34 -10.77 -15.27
C ILE A 26 -0.89 -11.19 -14.45
N VAL A 27 -2.08 -10.89 -14.99
CA VAL A 27 -3.31 -11.67 -14.77
C VAL A 27 -3.38 -12.78 -15.83
N VAL A 28 -2.99 -14.03 -15.51
CA VAL A 28 -3.14 -15.15 -16.45
C VAL A 28 -4.59 -15.64 -16.42
N PRO A 29 -5.35 -15.58 -17.53
CA PRO A 29 -6.69 -16.17 -17.57
C PRO A 29 -6.63 -17.68 -17.35
N GLN A 30 -7.40 -18.17 -16.36
CA GLN A 30 -7.51 -19.60 -16.03
C GLN A 30 -8.01 -20.40 -17.24
N GLN A 31 -7.13 -21.22 -17.82
CA GLN A 31 -7.55 -22.42 -18.54
C GLN A 31 -6.93 -23.62 -17.83
N ALA A 32 -7.79 -24.45 -17.22
CA ALA A 32 -7.38 -25.78 -16.76
C ALA A 32 -6.88 -26.57 -17.97
N SER A 33 -5.56 -26.62 -18.15
CA SER A 33 -4.91 -27.43 -19.17
C SER A 33 -4.58 -28.81 -18.59
N ALA A 34 -4.44 -29.81 -19.46
CA ALA A 34 -3.90 -31.09 -19.03
C ALA A 34 -2.38 -30.96 -18.91
N ALA A 35 -1.78 -31.60 -17.91
CA ALA A 35 -0.32 -31.66 -17.74
C ALA A 35 0.42 -31.82 -19.08
N GLU A 36 1.27 -30.84 -19.38
CA GLU A 36 2.05 -30.78 -20.61
C GLU A 36 3.46 -31.33 -20.37
N THR A 37 4.16 -31.64 -21.46
CA THR A 37 5.54 -32.15 -21.37
C THR A 37 6.38 -31.52 -22.47
N ILE A 38 7.51 -30.92 -22.07
CA ILE A 38 8.57 -30.51 -22.97
C ILE A 38 9.82 -31.35 -22.74
N THR A 39 10.68 -31.40 -23.75
CA THR A 39 11.99 -32.04 -23.65
C THR A 39 13.04 -30.97 -23.76
N SER A 40 13.90 -30.86 -22.74
CA SER A 40 15.08 -29.99 -22.74
C SER A 40 15.91 -30.24 -24.00
N GLN A 41 16.22 -29.17 -24.74
CA GLN A 41 16.99 -29.26 -25.98
C GLN A 41 18.45 -29.62 -25.71
N LEU A 42 18.99 -29.19 -24.57
CA LEU A 42 20.37 -29.45 -24.20
C LEU A 42 20.56 -30.85 -23.61
N THR A 43 19.70 -31.25 -22.69
CA THR A 43 19.90 -32.47 -21.89
C THR A 43 19.06 -33.66 -22.36
N GLY A 44 17.99 -33.41 -23.13
CA GLY A 44 17.02 -34.43 -23.53
C GLY A 44 16.11 -34.90 -22.40
N VAL A 45 16.12 -34.21 -21.25
CA VAL A 45 15.29 -34.51 -20.08
C VAL A 45 13.86 -34.05 -20.31
N ASN A 46 12.89 -34.85 -19.88
CA ASN A 46 11.49 -34.47 -19.93
C ASN A 46 11.14 -33.60 -18.72
N ILE A 47 10.49 -32.47 -18.97
CA ILE A 47 9.97 -31.56 -17.96
C ILE A 47 8.46 -31.53 -18.15
N THR A 48 7.74 -31.97 -17.13
CA THR A 48 6.28 -31.92 -17.07
C THR A 48 5.86 -30.74 -16.23
N TYR A 49 4.86 -30.00 -16.69
CA TYR A 49 4.25 -28.89 -15.95
C TYR A 49 2.73 -29.00 -16.07
N ASP A 50 2.03 -28.53 -15.05
CA ASP A 50 0.57 -28.49 -14.99
C ASP A 50 0.08 -27.07 -14.62
N SER A 51 -1.22 -26.84 -14.75
CA SER A 51 -1.86 -25.60 -14.30
C SER A 51 -1.49 -25.31 -12.83
N PRO A 52 -1.12 -24.07 -12.48
CA PRO A 52 -1.31 -22.85 -13.28
C PRO A 52 -0.16 -22.45 -14.19
N TYR A 53 0.95 -23.19 -14.19
CA TYR A 53 2.15 -22.78 -14.92
C TYR A 53 2.01 -22.92 -16.42
N GLN A 54 2.41 -21.86 -17.13
CA GLN A 54 2.52 -21.83 -18.58
C GLN A 54 3.97 -21.62 -19.00
N LEU A 55 4.39 -22.39 -20.01
CA LEU A 55 5.71 -22.25 -20.61
C LEU A 55 5.81 -20.92 -21.39
N GLN A 56 6.78 -20.09 -21.00
CA GLN A 56 7.09 -18.84 -21.68
C GLN A 56 8.12 -19.10 -22.80
N THR A 57 7.62 -19.43 -24.00
CA THR A 57 8.49 -19.82 -25.12
C THR A 57 9.41 -18.70 -25.61
N ASP A 58 9.00 -17.44 -25.40
CA ASP A 58 9.72 -16.26 -25.88
C ASP A 58 10.83 -15.82 -24.92
N MET A 59 10.84 -16.38 -23.71
CA MET A 59 11.81 -16.07 -22.65
C MET A 59 12.84 -17.18 -22.42
N GLY A 60 12.62 -18.34 -23.05
CA GLY A 60 13.55 -19.45 -23.02
C GLY A 60 14.81 -19.19 -23.86
N TYR A 61 15.92 -19.79 -23.45
CA TYR A 61 17.17 -19.76 -24.19
C TYR A 61 17.79 -21.15 -24.24
N ALA A 62 18.32 -21.57 -25.39
CA ALA A 62 19.07 -22.82 -25.50
C ALA A 62 20.26 -22.67 -26.45
N ASP A 63 21.41 -23.17 -26.03
CA ASP A 63 22.59 -23.38 -26.88
C ASP A 63 23.30 -24.70 -26.57
N ASP A 64 24.44 -24.95 -27.21
CA ASP A 64 25.19 -26.22 -27.09
C ASP A 64 25.75 -26.48 -25.67
N THR A 65 25.62 -25.54 -24.72
CA THR A 65 26.26 -25.62 -23.39
C THR A 65 25.38 -25.21 -22.23
N SER A 66 24.32 -24.44 -22.49
CA SER A 66 23.42 -23.90 -21.48
C SER A 66 22.00 -23.81 -22.02
N GLU A 67 21.02 -24.04 -21.15
CA GLU A 67 19.61 -23.87 -21.46
C GLU A 67 18.89 -23.24 -20.28
N MET A 68 17.90 -22.39 -20.56
CA MET A 68 16.97 -21.79 -19.61
C MET A 68 15.56 -21.90 -20.16
N ILE A 69 14.64 -22.28 -19.30
CA ILE A 69 13.23 -22.54 -19.57
C ILE A 69 12.47 -21.77 -18.50
N VAL A 70 11.53 -20.93 -18.92
CA VAL A 70 10.78 -20.05 -18.01
C VAL A 70 9.33 -20.47 -17.98
N PHE A 71 8.76 -20.56 -16.78
CA PHE A 71 7.36 -20.81 -16.52
C PHE A 71 6.79 -19.62 -15.74
N ALA A 72 5.59 -19.17 -16.09
CA ALA A 72 4.86 -18.16 -15.33
C ALA A 72 3.59 -18.79 -14.76
N GLY A 73 3.30 -18.54 -13.47
CA GLY A 73 2.06 -18.92 -12.81
C GLY A 73 1.22 -17.69 -12.46
N TYR A 74 0.57 -17.68 -11.28
CA TYR A 74 -0.28 -16.57 -10.84
C TYR A 74 0.54 -15.60 -10.00
N GLY A 75 1.07 -14.55 -10.62
CA GLY A 75 1.93 -13.58 -9.93
C GLY A 75 3.32 -14.13 -9.54
N ASP A 76 3.67 -15.34 -10.01
CA ASP A 76 4.96 -15.96 -9.75
C ASP A 76 5.65 -16.45 -11.03
N VAL A 77 6.97 -16.59 -10.95
CA VAL A 77 7.81 -17.02 -12.06
C VAL A 77 8.81 -18.06 -11.58
N LEU A 78 8.95 -19.13 -12.38
CA LEU A 78 10.03 -20.10 -12.24
C LEU A 78 10.90 -20.11 -13.51
N ALA A 79 12.16 -19.73 -13.38
CA ALA A 79 13.18 -20.06 -14.36
C ALA A 79 13.94 -21.33 -13.94
N MET A 80 14.03 -22.29 -14.85
CA MET A 80 14.80 -23.51 -14.72
C MET A 80 15.90 -23.52 -15.76
N GLY A 81 17.09 -24.02 -15.46
CA GLY A 81 18.07 -24.23 -16.50
C GLY A 81 19.16 -25.25 -16.21
N PHE A 82 19.97 -25.47 -17.24
CA PHE A 82 21.01 -26.48 -17.29
C PHE A 82 22.33 -25.82 -17.67
N LEU A 83 23.39 -26.12 -16.91
CA LEU A 83 24.73 -25.58 -17.08
C LEU A 83 25.77 -26.70 -17.17
N PRO A 84 26.96 -26.46 -17.73
CA PRO A 84 28.01 -27.47 -17.78
C PRO A 84 28.37 -27.94 -16.36
N ALA A 85 28.43 -29.25 -16.13
CA ALA A 85 28.66 -29.79 -14.79
C ALA A 85 29.99 -29.43 -14.12
N SER A 86 30.95 -28.90 -14.87
CA SER A 86 32.21 -28.39 -14.31
C SER A 86 32.09 -26.97 -13.75
N ILE A 87 30.90 -26.37 -13.76
CA ILE A 87 30.68 -25.02 -13.26
C ILE A 87 30.81 -24.99 -11.73
N ASP A 88 31.42 -23.93 -11.23
CA ASP A 88 31.42 -23.62 -9.81
C ASP A 88 30.02 -23.11 -9.43
N LEU A 89 29.29 -23.86 -8.60
CA LEU A 89 27.89 -23.55 -8.30
C LEU A 89 27.75 -22.23 -7.55
N ASN A 90 28.62 -21.98 -6.57
CA ASN A 90 28.57 -20.77 -5.75
C ASN A 90 28.88 -19.56 -6.64
N GLY A 91 29.96 -19.64 -7.43
CA GLY A 91 30.29 -18.59 -8.39
C GLY A 91 29.24 -18.39 -9.48
N ALA A 92 28.48 -19.43 -9.86
CA ALA A 92 27.38 -19.29 -10.81
C ALA A 92 26.15 -18.62 -10.18
N ARG A 93 25.82 -18.97 -8.93
CA ARG A 93 24.76 -18.33 -8.14
C ARG A 93 25.07 -16.85 -7.94
N ASP A 94 26.24 -16.54 -7.38
CA ASP A 94 26.61 -15.17 -7.04
C ASP A 94 26.67 -14.28 -8.29
N LEU A 95 27.20 -14.80 -9.41
CA LEU A 95 27.22 -14.06 -10.67
C LEU A 95 25.82 -13.86 -11.27
N LEU A 96 24.92 -14.84 -11.08
CA LEU A 96 23.54 -14.73 -11.55
C LEU A 96 22.78 -13.70 -10.72
N LEU A 97 22.91 -13.72 -9.39
CA LEU A 97 22.32 -12.72 -8.47
C LEU A 97 22.90 -11.33 -8.74
N GLU A 98 24.23 -11.17 -8.78
CA GLU A 98 24.89 -9.89 -9.09
C GLU A 98 24.39 -9.32 -10.42
N SER A 99 24.22 -10.19 -11.42
CA SER A 99 23.73 -9.75 -12.71
C SER A 99 22.24 -9.40 -12.68
N LEU A 100 21.40 -10.22 -12.01
CA LEU A 100 19.95 -9.98 -11.92
C LEU A 100 19.67 -8.67 -11.23
N PHE A 101 20.54 -8.37 -10.27
CA PHE A 101 20.33 -7.29 -9.35
C PHE A 101 21.21 -6.09 -9.59
N THR A 102 21.74 -5.95 -10.81
CA THR A 102 22.44 -4.73 -11.21
C THR A 102 21.47 -3.53 -11.30
N ASP A 103 20.18 -3.80 -11.55
CA ASP A 103 19.15 -2.78 -11.80
C ASP A 103 17.99 -2.81 -10.76
N VAL A 104 18.12 -3.53 -9.62
CA VAL A 104 17.19 -3.40 -8.48
C VAL A 104 17.75 -2.44 -7.44
N GLU A 105 16.85 -1.72 -6.78
CA GLU A 105 17.17 -0.65 -5.83
C GLU A 105 17.82 -1.20 -4.55
N ALA A 106 17.33 -2.32 -4.05
CA ALA A 106 17.82 -2.96 -2.84
C ALA A 106 17.72 -4.49 -2.91
N ILE A 107 18.69 -5.17 -2.29
CA ILE A 107 18.72 -6.62 -2.11
C ILE A 107 18.97 -6.89 -0.62
N ASN A 108 18.11 -7.68 0.00
CA ASN A 108 18.31 -8.20 1.34
C ASN A 108 18.46 -9.73 1.27
N THR A 109 19.64 -10.27 1.58
CA THR A 109 19.84 -11.72 1.64
C THR A 109 19.30 -12.26 2.97
N VAL A 110 18.21 -13.02 2.89
CA VAL A 110 17.51 -13.62 4.04
C VAL A 110 18.24 -14.86 4.55
N ASP A 111 18.57 -15.79 3.64
CA ASP A 111 19.33 -16.99 3.97
C ASP A 111 20.20 -17.42 2.78
N ARG A 112 21.35 -18.01 3.07
CA ARG A 112 22.27 -18.50 2.04
C ARG A 112 23.06 -19.68 2.57
N GLY A 113 23.11 -20.76 1.78
CA GLY A 113 23.87 -21.94 2.16
C GLY A 113 24.56 -22.62 1.00
N ASP A 114 25.72 -23.18 1.32
CA ASP A 114 26.59 -23.90 0.40
C ASP A 114 26.88 -25.29 0.95
N TYR A 115 26.23 -26.30 0.36
CA TYR A 115 26.42 -27.71 0.69
C TYR A 115 27.20 -28.43 -0.41
N THR A 116 27.65 -29.65 -0.11
CA THR A 116 28.35 -30.45 -1.11
C THR A 116 27.41 -30.78 -2.29
N GLY A 117 27.60 -30.09 -3.41
CA GLY A 117 26.81 -30.28 -4.62
C GLY A 117 25.48 -29.52 -4.66
N VAL A 118 25.23 -28.60 -3.72
CA VAL A 118 24.06 -27.72 -3.71
C VAL A 118 24.49 -26.33 -3.24
N SER A 119 24.06 -25.28 -3.91
CA SER A 119 24.24 -23.89 -3.47
C SER A 119 22.90 -23.18 -3.63
N TYR A 120 22.42 -22.48 -2.60
CA TYR A 120 21.15 -21.77 -2.66
C TYR A 120 21.25 -20.37 -2.06
N SER A 121 20.27 -19.53 -2.36
CA SER A 121 20.07 -18.22 -1.74
C SER A 121 18.57 -17.95 -1.66
N LEU A 122 18.14 -17.34 -0.56
CA LEU A 122 16.83 -16.74 -0.37
C LEU A 122 17.07 -15.26 -0.15
N ASP A 123 16.56 -14.44 -1.05
CA ASP A 123 16.76 -12.99 -1.06
C ASP A 123 15.39 -12.29 -1.17
N ILE A 124 15.30 -11.06 -0.67
CA ILE A 124 14.22 -10.12 -0.97
C ILE A 124 14.82 -9.02 -1.82
N VAL A 125 14.11 -8.66 -2.88
CA VAL A 125 14.52 -7.56 -3.76
C VAL A 125 13.40 -6.56 -3.90
N ASN A 126 13.74 -5.28 -3.82
CA ASN A 126 12.82 -4.21 -4.18
C ASN A 126 13.01 -3.89 -5.66
N PHE A 127 11.98 -4.13 -6.45
CA PHE A 127 11.92 -3.83 -7.87
C PHE A 127 10.69 -2.98 -8.15
N ASP A 128 10.90 -1.74 -8.60
CA ASP A 128 9.82 -0.82 -8.99
C ASP A 128 8.84 -0.57 -7.82
N GLY A 129 9.39 -0.26 -6.64
CA GLY A 129 8.64 -0.07 -5.40
C GLY A 129 8.04 -1.35 -4.79
N SER A 130 8.08 -2.49 -5.49
CA SER A 130 7.51 -3.75 -5.03
C SER A 130 8.57 -4.70 -4.49
N GLU A 131 8.39 -5.17 -3.26
CA GLU A 131 9.25 -6.21 -2.68
C GLU A 131 8.88 -7.59 -3.23
N MET A 132 9.89 -8.35 -3.66
CA MET A 132 9.76 -9.67 -4.25
C MET A 132 10.68 -10.66 -3.53
N GLY A 133 10.14 -11.80 -3.11
CA GLY A 133 10.93 -12.93 -2.66
C GLY A 133 11.59 -13.62 -3.85
N VAL A 134 12.88 -13.97 -3.70
CA VAL A 134 13.68 -14.65 -4.72
C VAL A 134 14.38 -15.86 -4.11
N PHE A 135 14.04 -17.06 -4.59
CA PHE A 135 14.74 -18.29 -4.22
C PHE A 135 15.56 -18.86 -5.38
N SER A 136 16.87 -18.97 -5.15
CA SER A 136 17.83 -19.55 -6.08
C SER A 136 18.32 -20.89 -5.58
N LEU A 137 18.29 -21.93 -6.41
CA LEU A 137 18.83 -23.24 -6.10
C LEU A 137 19.68 -23.78 -7.24
N PHE A 138 20.95 -24.01 -6.98
CA PHE A 138 21.92 -24.61 -7.89
C PHE A 138 22.29 -26.00 -7.38
N MET A 139 22.21 -27.01 -8.24
CA MET A 139 22.53 -28.39 -7.90
C MET A 139 23.54 -28.99 -8.88
N ASN A 140 24.49 -29.73 -8.34
CA ASN A 140 25.43 -30.51 -9.12
C ASN A 140 24.74 -31.75 -9.70
N GLN A 141 24.99 -32.02 -10.98
CA GLN A 141 24.80 -33.29 -11.68
C GLN A 141 23.71 -34.22 -11.13
N ARG A 142 22.50 -34.13 -11.71
CA ARG A 142 21.63 -35.31 -11.80
C ARG A 142 22.16 -36.28 -12.87
N SER A 143 21.44 -37.38 -13.07
CA SER A 143 21.83 -38.51 -13.95
C SER A 143 22.18 -38.15 -15.42
N HIS A 144 21.88 -36.93 -15.87
CA HIS A 144 22.10 -36.44 -17.23
C HIS A 144 23.43 -35.69 -17.44
N GLY A 145 24.20 -35.44 -16.38
CA GLY A 145 25.57 -34.91 -16.49
C GLY A 145 25.69 -33.39 -16.63
N PHE A 146 24.61 -32.64 -16.37
CA PHE A 146 24.59 -31.17 -16.29
C PHE A 146 24.30 -30.71 -14.86
N ALA A 147 24.81 -29.53 -14.50
CA ALA A 147 24.32 -28.83 -13.31
C ALA A 147 22.92 -28.27 -13.62
N GLU A 148 22.04 -28.28 -12.63
CA GLU A 148 20.70 -27.71 -12.72
C GLU A 148 20.66 -26.43 -11.88
N PHE A 149 19.92 -25.43 -12.33
CA PHE A 149 19.54 -24.31 -11.47
C PHE A 149 18.05 -24.02 -11.58
N TYR A 150 17.50 -23.48 -10.51
CA TYR A 150 16.13 -23.05 -10.37
C TYR A 150 16.15 -21.65 -9.76
N PHE A 151 15.28 -20.79 -10.26
CA PHE A 151 15.13 -19.42 -9.82
C PHE A 151 13.63 -19.15 -9.73
N TYR A 152 13.13 -19.02 -8.51
CA TYR A 152 11.72 -18.81 -8.21
C TYR A 152 11.53 -17.39 -7.65
N ILE A 153 10.56 -16.67 -8.19
CA ILE A 153 10.30 -15.26 -7.88
C ILE A 153 8.81 -15.10 -7.65
N ALA A 154 8.42 -14.49 -6.53
CA ALA A 154 7.03 -14.18 -6.22
C ALA A 154 6.94 -13.06 -5.17
N PRO A 155 5.85 -12.29 -5.12
CA PRO A 155 5.55 -11.40 -4.01
C PRO A 155 5.55 -12.14 -2.66
N PRO A 156 5.98 -11.49 -1.56
CA PRO A 156 5.99 -12.07 -0.21
C PRO A 156 4.67 -12.75 0.17
N SER A 157 3.54 -12.09 -0.11
CA SER A 157 2.18 -12.55 0.23
C SER A 157 1.81 -13.91 -0.39
N ILE A 158 2.35 -14.24 -1.57
CA ILE A 158 2.06 -15.51 -2.26
C ILE A 158 3.28 -16.43 -2.36
N PHE A 159 4.38 -16.08 -1.71
CA PHE A 159 5.65 -16.79 -1.90
C PHE A 159 5.57 -18.27 -1.46
N ALA A 160 5.02 -18.51 -0.26
CA ALA A 160 4.84 -19.86 0.28
C ALA A 160 3.91 -20.71 -0.59
N SER A 161 2.73 -20.17 -0.92
CA SER A 161 1.68 -20.88 -1.65
C SER A 161 2.08 -21.14 -3.11
N GLY A 162 2.70 -20.18 -3.78
CA GLY A 162 3.25 -20.34 -5.12
C GLY A 162 4.37 -21.37 -5.15
N MET A 163 5.29 -21.38 -4.17
CA MET A 163 6.36 -22.40 -4.12
C MET A 163 5.81 -23.82 -3.89
N ALA A 164 4.80 -23.99 -3.03
CA ALA A 164 4.09 -25.26 -2.87
C ALA A 164 3.41 -25.69 -4.18
N THR A 165 2.88 -24.73 -4.94
CA THR A 165 2.28 -24.97 -6.25
C THR A 165 3.35 -25.42 -7.26
N VAL A 166 4.51 -24.75 -7.35
CA VAL A 166 5.66 -25.18 -8.17
C VAL A 166 6.04 -26.63 -7.86
N GLN A 167 6.16 -26.97 -6.58
CA GLN A 167 6.57 -28.31 -6.11
C GLN A 167 5.65 -29.42 -6.62
N SER A 168 4.35 -29.14 -6.72
CA SER A 168 3.34 -30.11 -7.16
C SER A 168 3.12 -30.10 -8.67
N ALA A 169 3.23 -28.93 -9.32
CA ALA A 169 2.92 -28.75 -10.73
C ALA A 169 4.10 -29.08 -11.66
N ILE A 170 5.35 -28.87 -11.22
CA ILE A 170 6.53 -29.01 -12.09
C ILE A 170 7.39 -30.19 -11.67
N ALA A 171 7.70 -31.07 -12.63
CA ALA A 171 8.55 -32.23 -12.40
C ALA A 171 9.56 -32.46 -13.54
N VAL A 172 10.77 -32.87 -13.16
CA VAL A 172 11.89 -33.17 -14.06
C VAL A 172 12.11 -34.69 -14.05
N ASN A 173 11.96 -35.34 -15.21
CA ASN A 173 11.90 -36.79 -15.35
C ASN A 173 10.90 -37.46 -14.38
N GLY A 174 9.77 -36.81 -14.15
CA GLY A 174 8.72 -37.30 -13.25
C GLY A 174 9.06 -37.20 -11.76
N THR A 175 10.14 -36.51 -11.39
CA THR A 175 10.45 -36.16 -9.99
C THR A 175 10.14 -34.68 -9.79
N GLY A 176 9.27 -34.36 -8.83
CA GLY A 176 8.96 -32.97 -8.46
C GLY A 176 10.23 -32.17 -8.14
N ILE A 177 10.19 -30.88 -8.41
CA ILE A 177 11.30 -29.98 -8.08
C ILE A 177 11.16 -29.48 -6.63
N PHE A 178 12.23 -28.91 -6.08
CA PHE A 178 12.29 -28.44 -4.67
C PHE A 178 11.89 -29.48 -3.60
N GLN A 179 12.02 -30.78 -3.89
CA GLN A 179 11.76 -31.81 -2.88
C GLN A 179 12.68 -31.65 -1.66
N GLY A 180 12.07 -31.53 -0.47
CA GLY A 180 12.77 -31.32 0.79
C GLY A 180 12.98 -29.85 1.16
N VAL A 181 12.50 -28.92 0.34
CA VAL A 181 12.40 -27.51 0.69
C VAL A 181 11.04 -27.27 1.33
N ASP A 182 11.02 -26.65 2.51
CA ASP A 182 9.79 -26.29 3.21
C ASP A 182 9.32 -24.91 2.72
N SER A 183 8.26 -24.90 1.90
CA SER A 183 7.75 -23.68 1.28
C SER A 183 7.15 -22.72 2.32
N THR A 184 6.53 -23.23 3.37
CA THR A 184 5.96 -22.41 4.45
C THR A 184 7.08 -21.75 5.24
N ALA A 185 8.09 -22.53 5.68
CA ALA A 185 9.23 -21.95 6.40
C ALA A 185 9.95 -20.88 5.58
N MET A 186 10.11 -21.09 4.27
CA MET A 186 10.70 -20.08 3.39
C MET A 186 9.83 -18.84 3.21
N GLY A 187 8.52 -19.01 3.02
CA GLY A 187 7.60 -17.88 2.95
C GLY A 187 7.64 -17.04 4.22
N ASN A 188 7.60 -17.67 5.39
CA ASN A 188 7.69 -16.96 6.67
C ASN A 188 9.01 -16.19 6.79
N MET A 189 10.13 -16.76 6.32
CA MET A 189 11.41 -16.05 6.29
C MET A 189 11.39 -14.86 5.33
N VAL A 190 10.74 -14.96 4.17
CA VAL A 190 10.56 -13.84 3.24
C VAL A 190 9.66 -12.77 3.87
N THR A 191 8.48 -13.11 4.35
CA THR A 191 7.53 -12.18 4.96
C THR A 191 8.16 -11.45 6.16
N ALA A 192 8.90 -12.16 7.02
CA ALA A 192 9.57 -11.56 8.17
C ALA A 192 10.70 -10.56 7.82
N ASN A 193 11.14 -10.51 6.56
CA ASN A 193 12.19 -9.61 6.10
C ASN A 193 11.67 -8.52 5.12
N VAL A 194 10.36 -8.46 4.88
CA VAL A 194 9.67 -7.36 4.17
C VAL A 194 9.91 -6.04 4.90
N GLY A 195 10.12 -4.95 4.16
CA GLY A 195 10.42 -3.62 4.68
C GLY A 195 11.83 -3.46 5.29
N SER A 196 12.65 -4.52 5.28
CA SER A 196 14.02 -4.47 5.77
C SER A 196 14.93 -3.76 4.75
N THR A 197 14.90 -2.43 4.78
CA THR A 197 15.71 -1.56 3.92
C THR A 197 17.18 -1.58 4.37
N GLY A 198 17.92 -2.60 3.94
CA GLY A 198 19.39 -2.59 3.92
C GLY A 198 20.08 -2.59 5.28
N GLY A 199 20.24 -3.78 5.88
CA GLY A 199 21.01 -3.98 7.10
C GLY A 199 22.13 -5.01 6.97
N THR A 200 23.35 -4.53 6.70
CA THR A 200 24.67 -5.19 6.86
C THR A 200 25.13 -6.23 5.83
N GLU A 201 26.27 -5.92 5.17
CA GLU A 201 27.21 -6.92 4.65
C GLU A 201 27.42 -8.01 5.72
N GLY A 202 27.15 -9.26 5.34
CA GLY A 202 27.12 -10.41 6.24
C GLY A 202 28.28 -10.46 7.24
N THR A 203 27.95 -10.45 8.52
CA THR A 203 28.84 -10.88 9.59
C THR A 203 29.16 -12.36 9.40
N ASP A 204 30.39 -12.60 8.97
CA ASP A 204 31.09 -13.88 8.95
C ASP A 204 30.80 -14.71 10.23
N LEU A 205 30.00 -15.76 10.10
CA LEU A 205 29.77 -16.79 11.14
C LEU A 205 30.98 -17.73 11.24
N GLY A 206 32.18 -17.16 11.37
CA GLY A 206 33.42 -17.86 11.60
C GLY A 206 33.62 -18.19 13.09
N ASP A 207 33.81 -19.48 13.38
CA ASP A 207 34.29 -20.08 14.64
C ASP A 207 33.40 -19.90 15.89
N ILE A 208 32.46 -20.83 16.06
CA ILE A 208 32.09 -21.31 17.41
C ILE A 208 33.12 -22.38 17.78
N GLU A 209 34.25 -21.94 18.36
CA GLU A 209 35.12 -22.84 19.10
C GLU A 209 34.41 -23.32 20.39
N ASP A 210 34.54 -24.62 20.60
CA ASP A 210 34.06 -25.49 21.67
C ASP A 210 34.63 -25.06 23.04
N ASP A 211 33.95 -24.16 23.77
CA ASP A 211 34.30 -23.80 25.16
C ASP A 211 33.21 -24.23 26.17
N ASP A 212 33.51 -25.35 26.81
CA ASP A 212 33.25 -25.77 28.20
C ASP A 212 32.09 -25.09 28.96
N VAL A 213 30.93 -25.76 28.96
CA VAL A 213 29.72 -25.38 29.70
C VAL A 213 29.90 -25.62 31.20
N THR A 214 30.21 -24.57 31.97
CA THR A 214 29.91 -24.52 33.40
C THR A 214 28.43 -24.15 33.62
N PRO A 215 27.69 -24.86 34.49
CA PRO A 215 26.27 -24.59 34.70
C PRO A 215 26.09 -23.46 35.72
N THR A 216 25.62 -22.29 35.30
CA THR A 216 25.10 -21.29 36.24
C THR A 216 24.07 -20.36 35.62
N GLU A 217 23.07 -20.08 36.45
CA GLU A 217 22.07 -19.00 36.42
C GLU A 217 20.87 -19.19 35.49
N GLU A 218 19.73 -19.44 36.14
CA GLU A 218 18.37 -19.28 35.65
C GLU A 218 18.22 -17.84 35.16
N VAL A 219 18.41 -17.65 33.87
CA VAL A 219 18.13 -16.40 33.17
C VAL A 219 16.64 -16.15 33.33
N VAL A 220 16.28 -15.05 33.98
CA VAL A 220 14.92 -14.54 33.96
C VAL A 220 14.62 -14.23 32.49
N ALA A 221 13.64 -14.93 31.91
CA ALA A 221 13.24 -14.76 30.52
C ALA A 221 13.00 -13.27 30.24
N ASP A 222 13.66 -12.77 29.19
CA ASP A 222 13.48 -11.41 28.71
C ASP A 222 12.05 -11.27 28.16
N ASN A 223 11.36 -10.19 28.50
CA ASN A 223 9.98 -9.97 28.07
C ASN A 223 9.87 -9.66 26.57
N GLY A 224 10.99 -9.40 25.87
CA GLY A 224 10.99 -9.08 24.43
C GLY A 224 10.37 -10.16 23.53
N ASP A 225 10.40 -11.43 23.95
CA ASP A 225 9.76 -12.52 23.19
C ASP A 225 8.22 -12.47 23.28
N ALA A 226 7.66 -11.88 24.34
CA ALA A 226 6.22 -11.76 24.57
C ALA A 226 5.59 -10.65 23.73
N ASP A 227 6.22 -9.47 23.71
CA ASP A 227 5.72 -8.32 22.95
C ASP A 227 5.77 -8.61 21.44
N ALA A 228 6.85 -9.22 20.95
CA ALA A 228 6.97 -9.63 19.56
C ALA A 228 5.92 -10.68 19.16
N TYR A 229 5.63 -11.62 20.07
CA TYR A 229 4.59 -12.63 19.87
C TYR A 229 3.18 -12.01 19.79
N VAL A 230 2.85 -11.09 20.69
CA VAL A 230 1.57 -10.36 20.67
C VAL A 230 1.45 -9.48 19.41
N ALA A 231 2.51 -8.76 19.05
CA ALA A 231 2.54 -7.93 17.85
C ALA A 231 2.29 -8.77 16.58
N THR A 232 2.84 -9.98 16.50
CA THR A 232 2.61 -10.88 15.35
C THR A 232 1.14 -11.33 15.29
N ILE A 233 0.50 -11.59 16.43
CA ILE A 233 -0.93 -11.92 16.47
C ILE A 233 -1.78 -10.72 16.00
N GLN A 234 -1.43 -9.50 16.41
CA GLN A 234 -2.11 -8.28 15.98
C GLN A 234 -1.96 -8.06 14.47
N ASP A 235 -0.75 -8.19 13.93
CA ASP A 235 -0.47 -8.12 12.50
C ASP A 235 -1.33 -9.12 11.69
N HIS A 236 -1.47 -10.36 12.17
CA HIS A 236 -2.36 -11.32 11.51
C HIS A 236 -3.84 -10.93 11.58
N ARG A 237 -4.29 -10.27 12.65
CA ARG A 237 -5.66 -9.75 12.76
C ARG A 237 -5.90 -8.63 11.76
N ASP A 238 -4.95 -7.73 11.61
CA ASP A 238 -5.03 -6.60 10.68
C ASP A 238 -5.03 -7.10 9.23
N GLN A 239 -4.14 -8.05 8.90
CA GLN A 239 -4.14 -8.73 7.60
C GLN A 239 -5.48 -9.40 7.29
N PHE A 240 -6.15 -10.01 8.29
CA PHE A 240 -7.46 -10.60 8.07
C PHE A 240 -8.51 -9.52 7.81
N ALA A 241 -8.50 -8.43 8.59
CA ALA A 241 -9.42 -7.31 8.39
C ALA A 241 -9.31 -6.71 6.98
N ASP A 242 -8.09 -6.48 6.49
CA ASP A 242 -7.84 -5.96 5.15
C ASP A 242 -8.31 -6.92 4.05
N SER A 243 -8.00 -8.23 4.20
CA SER A 243 -8.46 -9.25 3.26
C SER A 243 -9.99 -9.38 3.27
N TRP A 244 -10.63 -9.19 4.43
CA TRP A 244 -12.08 -9.20 4.59
C TRP A 244 -12.75 -8.00 3.92
N LEU A 245 -12.15 -6.80 4.03
CA LEU A 245 -12.60 -5.61 3.31
C LEU A 245 -12.50 -5.82 1.79
N THR A 246 -11.38 -6.34 1.31
CA THR A 246 -11.17 -6.68 -0.11
C THR A 246 -12.20 -7.69 -0.60
N PHE A 247 -12.45 -8.74 0.18
CA PHE A 247 -13.46 -9.74 -0.11
C PHE A 247 -14.87 -9.13 -0.20
N ASN A 248 -15.25 -8.26 0.73
CA ASN A 248 -16.54 -7.59 0.72
C ASN A 248 -16.70 -6.60 -0.43
N GLY A 249 -15.65 -5.85 -0.77
CA GLY A 249 -15.62 -5.01 -1.96
C GLY A 249 -15.92 -5.83 -3.22
N ALA A 250 -15.24 -6.96 -3.37
CA ALA A 250 -15.49 -7.88 -4.49
C ALA A 250 -16.90 -8.51 -4.46
N LEU A 251 -17.49 -8.76 -3.29
CA LEU A 251 -18.91 -9.16 -3.19
C LEU A 251 -19.85 -8.05 -3.64
N SER A 252 -19.57 -6.79 -3.30
CA SER A 252 -20.34 -5.65 -3.77
C SER A 252 -20.26 -5.53 -5.29
N ASP A 253 -19.04 -5.59 -5.84
CA ASP A 253 -18.80 -5.59 -7.30
C ASP A 253 -19.60 -6.71 -7.99
N LEU A 254 -19.68 -7.89 -7.38
CA LEU A 254 -20.44 -9.02 -7.93
C LEU A 254 -21.94 -8.71 -8.02
N VAL A 255 -22.50 -7.99 -7.04
CA VAL A 255 -23.91 -7.58 -7.00
C VAL A 255 -24.18 -6.52 -8.07
N ASP A 256 -23.28 -5.55 -8.21
CA ASP A 256 -23.43 -4.42 -9.13
C ASP A 256 -23.05 -4.75 -10.58
N ALA A 257 -22.29 -5.83 -10.79
CA ALA A 257 -21.86 -6.25 -12.11
C ALA A 257 -23.03 -6.55 -13.07
N ASP A 258 -23.08 -5.81 -14.17
CA ASP A 258 -24.06 -5.96 -15.24
C ASP A 258 -23.57 -6.83 -16.40
N THR A 259 -22.26 -7.12 -16.45
CA THR A 259 -21.63 -8.00 -17.43
C THR A 259 -21.14 -9.32 -16.82
N ASP A 260 -21.08 -10.38 -17.64
CA ASP A 260 -20.53 -11.67 -17.22
C ASP A 260 -19.02 -11.58 -16.91
N ALA A 261 -18.30 -10.64 -17.53
CA ALA A 261 -16.88 -10.42 -17.31
C ALA A 261 -16.61 -9.85 -15.91
N ALA A 262 -17.30 -8.76 -15.55
CA ALA A 262 -17.21 -8.15 -14.22
C ALA A 262 -17.61 -9.15 -13.11
N LYS A 263 -18.67 -9.95 -13.33
CA LYS A 263 -19.03 -11.03 -12.40
C LYS A 263 -17.93 -12.06 -12.22
N THR A 264 -17.25 -12.42 -13.31
CA THR A 264 -16.17 -13.40 -13.26
C THR A 264 -14.98 -12.85 -12.47
N GLU A 265 -14.63 -11.58 -12.70
CA GLU A 265 -13.55 -10.89 -11.97
C GLU A 265 -13.86 -10.80 -10.47
N ALA A 266 -15.07 -10.35 -10.11
CA ALA A 266 -15.52 -10.26 -8.74
C ALA A 266 -15.50 -11.64 -8.03
N ILE A 267 -15.97 -12.70 -8.70
CA ILE A 267 -15.87 -14.08 -8.18
C ILE A 267 -14.41 -14.50 -8.01
N GLN A 268 -13.52 -14.14 -8.92
CA GLN A 268 -12.09 -14.46 -8.80
C GLN A 268 -11.45 -13.76 -7.61
N LYS A 269 -11.72 -12.47 -7.40
CA LYS A 269 -11.23 -11.72 -6.23
C LYS A 269 -11.70 -12.37 -4.92
N THR A 270 -13.00 -12.66 -4.78
CA THR A 270 -13.50 -13.35 -3.57
C THR A 270 -12.88 -14.73 -3.37
N ALA A 271 -12.59 -15.47 -4.45
CA ALA A 271 -11.94 -16.77 -4.36
C ALA A 271 -10.47 -16.67 -3.91
N THR A 272 -9.75 -15.65 -4.38
CA THR A 272 -8.35 -15.39 -3.99
C THR A 272 -8.25 -15.14 -2.49
N GLU A 273 -9.04 -14.22 -1.95
CA GLU A 273 -9.02 -13.91 -0.49
C GLU A 273 -9.41 -15.13 0.35
N ALA A 274 -10.48 -15.83 -0.03
CA ALA A 274 -10.90 -17.04 0.69
C ALA A 274 -9.87 -18.17 0.63
N GLN A 275 -9.08 -18.27 -0.44
CA GLN A 275 -8.01 -19.24 -0.55
C GLN A 275 -6.82 -18.84 0.35
N ALA A 276 -6.52 -17.54 0.50
CA ALA A 276 -5.52 -17.06 1.45
C ALA A 276 -5.91 -17.38 2.90
N TRP A 277 -7.20 -17.26 3.25
CA TRP A 277 -7.70 -17.60 4.59
C TRP A 277 -7.40 -19.03 5.04
N GLN A 278 -7.30 -19.98 4.10
CA GLN A 278 -6.95 -21.38 4.41
C GLN A 278 -5.53 -21.52 5.00
N GLY A 279 -4.66 -20.51 4.85
CA GLY A 279 -3.31 -20.47 5.42
C GLY A 279 -3.25 -20.12 6.91
N TYR A 280 -4.24 -19.37 7.42
CA TYR A 280 -4.17 -18.75 8.75
C TYR A 280 -3.88 -19.74 9.89
N LEU A 281 -4.51 -20.92 9.85
CA LEU A 281 -4.28 -21.94 10.88
C LEU A 281 -2.84 -22.47 10.86
N ALA A 282 -2.25 -22.63 9.66
CA ALA A 282 -0.87 -23.09 9.54
C ALA A 282 0.10 -22.04 10.08
N ASP A 283 -0.16 -20.77 9.79
CA ASP A 283 0.67 -19.66 10.25
C ASP A 283 0.59 -19.51 11.78
N ALA A 284 -0.61 -19.59 12.35
CA ALA A 284 -0.82 -19.60 13.79
C ALA A 284 -0.15 -20.80 14.50
N GLN A 285 -0.12 -21.98 13.87
CA GLN A 285 0.57 -23.17 14.37
C GLN A 285 2.10 -23.07 14.30
N SER A 286 2.63 -22.21 13.42
CA SER A 286 4.07 -21.98 13.30
C SER A 286 4.63 -21.14 14.45
N LEU A 287 3.77 -20.35 15.11
CA LEU A 287 4.14 -19.50 16.23
C LEU A 287 4.28 -20.31 17.52
N SER A 288 5.38 -20.07 18.23
CA SER A 288 5.66 -20.69 19.52
C SER A 288 5.36 -19.70 20.64
N ALA A 289 4.31 -19.97 21.40
CA ALA A 289 3.90 -19.15 22.53
C ALA A 289 5.00 -19.06 23.61
N PRO A 290 5.38 -17.85 24.05
CA PRO A 290 6.20 -17.66 25.23
C PRO A 290 5.54 -18.24 26.48
N ALA A 291 6.35 -18.58 27.49
CA ALA A 291 5.83 -19.15 28.73
C ALA A 291 4.87 -18.16 29.42
N GLY A 292 3.64 -18.59 29.70
CA GLY A 292 2.58 -17.74 30.26
C GLY A 292 1.57 -17.21 29.25
N TYR A 293 1.77 -17.43 27.94
CA TYR A 293 0.85 -17.05 26.86
C TYR A 293 0.10 -18.27 26.28
N GLU A 294 0.05 -19.39 27.00
CA GLU A 294 -0.62 -20.60 26.51
C GLU A 294 -2.11 -20.37 26.24
N ASP A 295 -2.79 -19.58 27.08
CA ASP A 295 -4.21 -19.25 26.89
C ASP A 295 -4.43 -18.34 25.66
N VAL A 296 -3.48 -17.42 25.39
CA VAL A 296 -3.49 -16.57 24.18
C VAL A 296 -3.30 -17.43 22.94
N GLN A 297 -2.33 -18.36 22.95
CA GLN A 297 -2.10 -19.27 21.83
C GLN A 297 -3.31 -20.15 21.54
N ASP A 298 -3.98 -20.68 22.57
CA ASP A 298 -5.17 -21.50 22.40
C ASP A 298 -6.32 -20.69 21.77
N ALA A 299 -6.53 -19.45 22.22
CA ALA A 299 -7.52 -18.54 21.64
C ALA A 299 -7.17 -18.17 20.18
N TYR A 300 -5.88 -17.91 19.92
CA TYR A 300 -5.38 -17.54 18.61
C TYR A 300 -5.50 -18.68 17.60
N LEU A 301 -5.14 -19.92 17.98
CA LEU A 301 -5.34 -21.11 17.15
C LEU A 301 -6.82 -21.36 16.83
N ASN A 302 -7.72 -21.06 17.77
CA ASN A 302 -9.16 -21.19 17.55
C ASN A 302 -9.66 -20.15 16.55
N TRP A 303 -9.23 -18.89 16.69
CA TRP A 303 -9.56 -17.81 15.76
C TRP A 303 -9.03 -18.08 14.35
N ALA A 304 -7.74 -18.38 14.20
CA ALA A 304 -7.12 -18.72 12.92
C ALA A 304 -7.74 -19.97 12.28
N GLY A 305 -8.11 -20.97 13.09
CA GLY A 305 -8.84 -22.15 12.64
C GLY A 305 -10.22 -21.80 12.07
N SER A 306 -10.95 -20.90 12.71
CA SER A 306 -12.27 -20.47 12.25
C SER A 306 -12.23 -19.71 10.92
N ILE A 307 -11.16 -18.91 10.68
CA ILE A 307 -10.89 -18.23 9.41
C ILE A 307 -10.56 -19.23 8.31
N SER A 308 -9.70 -20.21 8.60
CA SER A 308 -9.40 -21.30 7.66
C SER A 308 -10.67 -22.06 7.24
N ASP A 309 -11.55 -22.37 8.20
CA ASP A 309 -12.84 -23.02 7.94
C ASP A 309 -13.77 -22.11 7.10
N LEU A 310 -13.74 -20.79 7.31
CA LEU A 310 -14.50 -19.81 6.51
C LEU A 310 -14.08 -19.84 5.04
N GLY A 311 -12.76 -19.85 4.77
CA GLY A 311 -12.20 -20.00 3.44
C GLY A 311 -12.60 -21.31 2.76
N ASP A 312 -12.51 -22.43 3.48
CA ASP A 312 -12.95 -23.76 2.99
C ASP A 312 -14.44 -23.78 2.62
N ILE A 313 -15.30 -23.17 3.43
CA ILE A 313 -16.74 -23.10 3.17
C ILE A 313 -17.04 -22.26 1.92
N TRP A 314 -16.38 -21.11 1.77
CA TRP A 314 -16.55 -20.26 0.58
C TRP A 314 -16.10 -20.97 -0.70
N MET A 315 -14.91 -21.59 -0.67
CA MET A 315 -14.39 -22.34 -1.81
C MET A 315 -15.28 -23.53 -2.16
N GLY A 316 -15.80 -24.24 -1.16
CA GLY A 316 -16.80 -25.29 -1.37
C GLY A 316 -18.11 -24.77 -1.96
N TYR A 317 -18.53 -23.55 -1.62
CA TYR A 317 -19.74 -22.92 -2.17
C TYR A 317 -19.55 -22.58 -3.65
N LEU A 318 -18.41 -21.97 -4.01
CA LEU A 318 -18.07 -21.66 -5.39
C LEU A 318 -17.93 -22.91 -6.27
N GLN A 319 -17.36 -23.99 -5.73
CA GLN A 319 -17.17 -25.26 -6.45
C GLN A 319 -18.44 -26.11 -6.54
N GLY A 320 -19.48 -25.79 -5.73
CA GLY A 320 -20.71 -26.55 -5.67
C GLY A 320 -20.57 -27.88 -4.91
N ASP A 321 -19.63 -27.96 -3.97
CA ASP A 321 -19.30 -29.16 -3.18
C ASP A 321 -20.24 -29.41 -1.99
N GLY A 322 -21.35 -28.68 -1.95
CA GLY A 322 -22.41 -28.83 -0.96
C GLY A 322 -22.32 -27.84 0.21
N SER A 323 -21.27 -27.02 0.28
CA SER A 323 -21.26 -25.82 1.12
C SER A 323 -22.31 -24.82 0.62
N THR A 324 -22.99 -24.16 1.54
CA THR A 324 -24.00 -23.16 1.24
C THR A 324 -23.60 -21.79 1.77
N TYR A 325 -24.13 -20.73 1.17
CA TYR A 325 -23.97 -19.38 1.71
C TYR A 325 -24.40 -19.27 3.19
N ASP A 326 -25.48 -19.94 3.59
CA ASP A 326 -25.91 -19.99 5.00
C ASP A 326 -24.86 -20.62 5.95
N GLN A 327 -23.98 -21.49 5.44
CA GLN A 327 -22.88 -22.05 6.24
C GLN A 327 -21.71 -21.08 6.32
N PHE A 328 -21.49 -20.30 5.25
CA PHE A 328 -20.49 -19.24 5.24
C PHE A 328 -20.84 -18.15 6.25
N THR A 329 -22.08 -17.66 6.24
CA THR A 329 -22.54 -16.66 7.20
C THR A 329 -22.53 -17.19 8.64
N ALA A 330 -22.94 -18.44 8.87
CA ALA A 330 -22.85 -19.05 10.19
C ALA A 330 -21.40 -19.23 10.67
N GLN A 331 -20.45 -19.47 9.76
CA GLN A 331 -19.03 -19.55 10.11
C GLN A 331 -18.44 -18.17 10.41
N LEU A 332 -18.92 -17.11 9.74
CA LEU A 332 -18.50 -15.74 10.04
C LEU A 332 -18.85 -15.34 11.48
N GLU A 333 -20.03 -15.76 12.00
CA GLU A 333 -20.37 -15.59 13.42
C GLU A 333 -19.36 -16.29 14.34
N VAL A 334 -18.87 -17.47 13.96
CA VAL A 334 -17.85 -18.20 14.71
C VAL A 334 -16.50 -17.47 14.69
N VAL A 335 -16.13 -16.88 13.54
CA VAL A 335 -14.92 -16.04 13.43
C VAL A 335 -15.00 -14.87 14.40
N ASN A 336 -16.13 -14.14 14.42
CA ASN A 336 -16.33 -13.01 15.33
C ASN A 336 -16.28 -13.45 16.81
N ASP A 337 -17.02 -14.48 17.21
CA ASP A 337 -17.00 -15.01 18.58
C ASP A 337 -15.59 -15.42 19.03
N SER A 338 -14.79 -15.96 18.11
CA SER A 338 -13.40 -16.37 18.39
C SER A 338 -12.43 -15.19 18.42
N SER A 339 -12.69 -14.12 17.66
CA SER A 339 -11.94 -12.86 17.69
C SER A 339 -12.11 -12.16 19.04
N ASP A 340 -13.33 -12.13 19.57
CA ASP A 340 -13.63 -11.60 20.91
C ASP A 340 -12.87 -12.40 21.98
N SER A 341 -12.91 -13.73 21.87
CA SER A 341 -12.20 -14.62 22.79
C SER A 341 -10.68 -14.42 22.76
N LEU A 342 -10.12 -14.13 21.58
CA LEU A 342 -8.70 -13.80 21.42
C LEU A 342 -8.37 -12.44 22.04
N THR A 343 -9.22 -11.43 21.84
CA THR A 343 -9.07 -10.11 22.45
C THR A 343 -9.09 -10.20 23.97
N ASP A 344 -10.05 -10.94 24.55
CA ASP A 344 -10.12 -11.21 25.99
C ASP A 344 -8.84 -11.87 26.52
N ALA A 345 -8.27 -12.82 25.77
CA ALA A 345 -7.03 -13.50 26.15
C ALA A 345 -5.82 -12.56 26.12
N LEU A 346 -5.72 -11.69 25.11
CA LEU A 346 -4.67 -10.69 24.98
C LEU A 346 -4.72 -9.68 26.14
N VAL A 347 -5.90 -9.15 26.46
CA VAL A 347 -6.11 -8.23 27.60
C VAL A 347 -5.76 -8.91 28.92
N ALA A 348 -6.15 -10.18 29.09
CA ALA A 348 -5.82 -10.93 30.30
C ALA A 348 -4.31 -11.21 30.45
N ALA A 349 -3.60 -11.39 29.34
CA ALA A 349 -2.16 -11.60 29.33
C ALA A 349 -1.40 -10.31 29.70
N ASP A 350 -1.82 -9.17 29.16
CA ASP A 350 -1.23 -7.85 29.45
C ASP A 350 -1.43 -7.42 30.92
N GLY A 351 -2.65 -7.61 31.44
CA GLY A 351 -2.96 -7.37 32.86
C GLY A 351 -2.28 -8.35 33.84
N SER A 352 -1.67 -9.42 33.35
CA SER A 352 -1.02 -10.48 34.12
C SER A 352 0.50 -10.27 34.20
N THR A 353 0.95 -9.05 34.49
CA THR A 353 2.32 -8.81 35.00
C THR A 353 2.48 -9.56 36.33
N LYS A 354 2.86 -10.84 36.24
CA LYS A 354 3.16 -11.72 37.38
C LYS A 354 4.32 -11.13 38.14
N THR A 355 4.00 -10.31 39.12
CA THR A 355 4.93 -9.88 40.16
C THR A 355 5.31 -11.11 40.96
N THR A 356 6.34 -11.82 40.53
CA THR A 356 7.00 -12.88 41.29
C THR A 356 7.70 -12.24 42.48
N THR A 357 6.93 -11.91 43.52
CA THR A 357 7.41 -11.23 44.71
C THR A 357 8.47 -12.08 45.42
N PRO A 358 9.74 -11.66 45.53
CA PRO A 358 10.63 -12.18 46.56
C PRO A 358 10.16 -11.58 47.88
N THR A 359 9.78 -12.44 48.82
CA THR A 359 9.41 -12.00 50.17
C THR A 359 10.66 -11.48 50.89
N GLU A 360 10.88 -10.16 50.88
CA GLU A 360 11.72 -9.51 51.88
C GLU A 360 11.13 -8.16 52.32
N GLU A 361 10.70 -8.12 53.59
CA GLU A 361 10.21 -6.92 54.27
C GLU A 361 11.30 -5.84 54.31
N ALA A 362 11.09 -4.74 53.58
CA ALA A 362 11.78 -3.47 53.87
C ALA A 362 10.78 -2.32 53.85
N THR A 363 10.48 -1.81 55.04
CA THR A 363 9.71 -0.58 55.28
C THR A 363 10.43 0.61 54.65
N LYS A 364 9.83 1.26 53.63
CA LYS A 364 10.34 2.54 53.10
C LYS A 364 9.22 3.48 52.68
N GLU A 365 9.47 4.75 52.93
CA GLU A 365 8.55 5.88 52.98
C GLU A 365 7.84 6.17 51.66
N THR A 366 6.56 6.51 51.77
CA THR A 366 5.65 6.88 50.69
C THR A 366 5.99 8.29 50.16
N THR A 367 6.66 8.36 49.02
CA THR A 367 6.55 9.48 48.08
C THR A 367 5.56 9.07 47.00
N THR A 368 4.45 9.80 46.89
CA THR A 368 3.47 9.70 45.80
C THR A 368 4.16 9.98 44.47
N SER A 369 4.57 8.92 43.79
CA SER A 369 4.79 8.90 42.35
C SER A 369 3.41 8.82 41.70
N THR A 370 3.08 9.76 40.83
CA THR A 370 2.00 9.63 39.84
C THR A 370 2.24 8.36 39.05
N SER A 371 1.21 7.52 38.93
CA SER A 371 1.35 6.10 38.62
C SER A 371 1.13 5.85 37.13
N ALA A 372 1.98 5.04 36.51
CA ALA A 372 1.82 4.57 35.13
C ALA A 372 0.51 3.79 34.90
N GLY A 373 -0.10 3.24 35.96
CA GLY A 373 -1.36 2.51 35.86
C GLY A 373 -2.57 3.35 35.44
N ASP A 374 -2.48 4.69 35.48
CA ASP A 374 -3.56 5.56 35.00
C ASP A 374 -3.52 5.71 33.46
N ALA A 375 -2.38 5.45 32.82
CA ALA A 375 -2.20 5.56 31.36
C ALA A 375 -2.70 4.33 30.61
N ASP A 376 -2.35 3.13 31.07
CA ASP A 376 -2.78 1.88 30.44
C ASP A 376 -4.30 1.71 30.54
N GLU A 377 -4.91 2.04 31.70
CA GLU A 377 -6.37 2.02 31.87
C GLU A 377 -7.07 3.04 30.96
N TYR A 378 -6.45 4.20 30.73
CA TYR A 378 -6.95 5.22 29.82
C TYR A 378 -6.90 4.77 28.36
N LEU A 379 -5.77 4.24 27.89
CA LEU A 379 -5.63 3.71 26.53
C LEU A 379 -6.54 2.50 26.30
N ALA A 380 -6.65 1.59 27.28
CA ALA A 380 -7.57 0.47 27.21
C ALA A 380 -9.02 0.94 27.03
N THR A 381 -9.44 2.00 27.74
CA THR A 381 -10.78 2.58 27.59
C THR A 381 -11.02 3.11 26.16
N ILE A 382 -10.03 3.77 25.56
CA ILE A 382 -10.13 4.26 24.16
C ILE A 382 -10.25 3.08 23.19
N ASN A 383 -9.42 2.05 23.34
CA ASN A 383 -9.43 0.88 22.48
C ASN A 383 -10.74 0.07 22.61
N ASP A 384 -11.30 -0.05 23.81
CA ASP A 384 -12.60 -0.66 24.05
C ASP A 384 -13.71 0.10 23.30
N GLU A 385 -13.66 1.44 23.29
CA GLU A 385 -14.62 2.25 22.53
C GLU A 385 -14.47 2.11 21.02
N ARG A 386 -13.24 2.08 20.50
CA ARG A 386 -12.98 1.83 19.07
C ARG A 386 -13.51 0.46 18.63
N THR A 387 -13.27 -0.56 19.45
CA THR A 387 -13.77 -1.92 19.22
C THR A 387 -15.30 -1.93 19.22
N ALA A 388 -15.92 -1.33 20.24
CA ALA A 388 -17.38 -1.24 20.33
C ALA A 388 -18.00 -0.49 19.13
N PHE A 389 -17.35 0.56 18.63
CA PHE A 389 -17.80 1.27 17.43
C PHE A 389 -17.69 0.37 16.19
N THR A 390 -16.56 -0.32 16.03
CA THR A 390 -16.34 -1.24 14.90
C THR A 390 -17.41 -2.32 14.85
N ASP A 391 -17.72 -2.95 15.99
CA ASP A 391 -18.78 -3.97 16.09
C ASP A 391 -20.16 -3.40 15.76
N SER A 392 -20.45 -2.19 16.24
CA SER A 392 -21.69 -1.48 15.94
C SER A 392 -21.80 -1.14 14.45
N PHE A 393 -20.71 -0.70 13.83
CA PHE A 393 -20.65 -0.35 12.42
C PHE A 393 -20.78 -1.58 11.51
N VAL A 394 -20.16 -2.71 11.87
CA VAL A 394 -20.35 -3.99 11.16
C VAL A 394 -21.80 -4.47 11.25
N THR A 395 -22.42 -4.35 12.43
CA THR A 395 -23.84 -4.66 12.63
C THR A 395 -24.73 -3.76 11.77
N PHE A 396 -24.42 -2.46 11.73
CA PHE A 396 -25.08 -1.48 10.87
C PHE A 396 -24.96 -1.82 9.38
N ALA A 397 -23.76 -2.11 8.88
CA ALA A 397 -23.50 -2.42 7.47
C ALA A 397 -24.19 -3.73 7.05
N THR A 398 -24.17 -4.74 7.93
CA THR A 398 -24.89 -6.00 7.73
C THR A 398 -26.40 -5.75 7.62
N ALA A 399 -26.96 -4.93 8.51
CA ALA A 399 -28.37 -4.56 8.45
C ALA A 399 -28.73 -3.76 7.19
N LEU A 400 -27.85 -2.91 6.68
CA LEU A 400 -28.07 -2.19 5.42
C LEU A 400 -28.09 -3.16 4.21
N THR A 401 -27.22 -4.16 4.23
CA THR A 401 -27.19 -5.24 3.25
C THR A 401 -28.47 -6.07 3.29
N ASP A 402 -28.91 -6.45 4.50
CA ASP A 402 -30.18 -7.15 4.72
C ASP A 402 -31.38 -6.34 4.25
N PHE A 403 -31.39 -5.02 4.47
CA PHE A 403 -32.43 -4.12 3.96
C PHE A 403 -32.53 -4.17 2.43
N THR A 404 -31.38 -4.16 1.75
CA THR A 404 -31.28 -4.20 0.28
C THR A 404 -31.75 -5.55 -0.27
N ASN A 405 -31.36 -6.64 0.39
CA ASN A 405 -31.69 -8.01 -0.02
C ASN A 405 -33.09 -8.48 0.41
N ALA A 406 -33.71 -7.80 1.38
CA ALA A 406 -35.01 -8.18 1.91
C ALA A 406 -36.11 -8.12 0.84
N THR A 407 -36.81 -9.24 0.68
CA THR A 407 -37.92 -9.37 -0.28
C THR A 407 -39.29 -9.06 0.33
N SER A 408 -39.37 -8.95 1.66
CA SER A 408 -40.59 -8.63 2.39
C SER A 408 -40.50 -7.29 3.12
N ASP A 409 -41.62 -6.57 3.21
CA ASP A 409 -41.69 -5.29 3.93
C ASP A 409 -41.34 -5.44 5.43
N ALA A 410 -41.62 -6.62 6.01
CA ALA A 410 -41.33 -6.90 7.41
C ALA A 410 -39.81 -7.00 7.65
N ASP A 411 -39.10 -7.71 6.77
CA ASP A 411 -37.65 -7.87 6.87
C ASP A 411 -36.95 -6.53 6.59
N LYS A 412 -37.43 -5.75 5.61
CA LYS A 412 -36.96 -4.37 5.38
C LYS A 412 -37.14 -3.49 6.61
N THR A 413 -38.29 -3.58 7.27
CA THR A 413 -38.56 -2.79 8.47
C THR A 413 -37.65 -3.22 9.62
N ALA A 414 -37.39 -4.52 9.78
CA ALA A 414 -36.50 -5.03 10.83
C ALA A 414 -35.05 -4.60 10.58
N ALA A 415 -34.55 -4.79 9.37
CA ALA A 415 -33.21 -4.38 8.96
C ALA A 415 -32.98 -2.86 9.13
N LEU A 416 -33.93 -2.04 8.65
CA LEU A 416 -33.85 -0.60 8.84
C LEU A 416 -33.90 -0.21 10.33
N GLN A 417 -34.70 -0.90 11.16
CA GLN A 417 -34.71 -0.63 12.60
C GLN A 417 -33.35 -0.93 13.23
N THR A 418 -32.66 -2.01 12.82
CA THR A 418 -31.30 -2.30 13.30
C THR A 418 -30.33 -1.17 12.92
N THR A 419 -30.35 -0.67 11.68
CA THR A 419 -29.50 0.48 11.29
C THR A 419 -29.76 1.73 12.13
N VAL A 420 -31.02 1.97 12.51
CA VAL A 420 -31.43 3.08 13.38
C VAL A 420 -30.94 2.88 14.81
N ASP A 421 -31.04 1.65 15.33
CA ASP A 421 -30.66 1.32 16.69
C ASP A 421 -29.13 1.43 16.87
N GLU A 422 -28.33 0.96 15.91
CA GLU A 422 -26.87 1.09 15.93
C GLU A 422 -26.43 2.56 15.82
N ALA A 423 -26.89 3.29 14.80
CA ALA A 423 -26.53 4.70 14.61
C ALA A 423 -26.97 5.61 15.77
N ALA A 424 -28.02 5.25 16.50
CA ALA A 424 -28.46 5.97 17.70
C ALA A 424 -27.45 5.90 18.86
N THR A 425 -26.54 4.94 18.85
CA THR A 425 -25.50 4.79 19.88
C THR A 425 -24.27 5.65 19.61
N TRP A 426 -24.01 5.99 18.35
CA TRP A 426 -22.76 6.64 17.93
C TRP A 426 -22.50 8.02 18.55
N PRO A 427 -23.50 8.89 18.79
CA PRO A 427 -23.28 10.13 19.54
C PRO A 427 -22.79 9.90 20.98
N GLY A 428 -22.97 8.70 21.54
CA GLY A 428 -22.51 8.32 22.86
C GLY A 428 -20.98 8.25 22.99
N TYR A 429 -20.24 7.96 21.92
CA TYR A 429 -18.77 7.92 21.95
C TYR A 429 -18.18 9.30 22.29
N LEU A 430 -18.75 10.37 21.71
CA LEU A 430 -18.32 11.74 22.03
C LEU A 430 -18.61 12.11 23.49
N ASP A 431 -19.75 11.66 24.03
CA ASP A 431 -20.10 11.86 25.44
C ASP A 431 -19.11 11.14 26.37
N THR A 432 -18.72 9.90 26.04
CA THR A 432 -17.69 9.19 26.81
C THR A 432 -16.35 9.90 26.71
N ALA A 433 -15.91 10.24 25.50
CA ALA A 433 -14.64 10.92 25.27
C ALA A 433 -14.55 12.21 26.10
N GLN A 434 -15.57 13.06 26.06
CA GLN A 434 -15.63 14.30 26.85
C GLN A 434 -15.66 14.07 28.38
N SER A 435 -16.03 12.87 28.82
CA SER A 435 -16.09 12.52 30.24
C SER A 435 -14.76 12.05 30.81
N LEU A 436 -13.85 11.56 29.95
CA LEU A 436 -12.53 11.12 30.36
C LEU A 436 -11.65 12.33 30.71
N THR A 437 -10.69 12.11 31.61
CA THR A 437 -9.64 13.09 31.90
C THR A 437 -8.32 12.42 31.55
N PRO A 438 -7.57 12.94 30.57
CA PRO A 438 -6.33 12.30 30.17
C PRO A 438 -5.30 12.35 31.30
N PRO A 439 -4.51 11.28 31.46
CA PRO A 439 -3.28 11.31 32.23
C PRO A 439 -2.32 12.39 31.69
N GLN A 440 -1.40 12.85 32.53
CA GLN A 440 -0.39 13.82 32.10
C GLN A 440 0.50 13.20 31.01
N GLY A 441 0.66 13.89 29.88
CA GLY A 441 1.43 13.41 28.73
C GLY A 441 0.57 12.73 27.65
N TYR A 442 -0.74 12.61 27.86
CA TYR A 442 -1.71 12.03 26.92
C TYR A 442 -2.71 13.08 26.41
N GLU A 443 -2.39 14.37 26.52
CA GLU A 443 -3.24 15.45 26.04
C GLU A 443 -3.47 15.36 24.52
N ASP A 444 -2.43 15.04 23.74
CA ASP A 444 -2.53 14.92 22.28
C ASP A 444 -3.36 13.69 21.85
N VAL A 445 -3.17 12.54 22.54
CA VAL A 445 -4.03 11.35 22.38
C VAL A 445 -5.49 11.67 22.67
N HIS A 446 -5.74 12.47 23.71
CA HIS A 446 -7.10 12.85 24.07
C HIS A 446 -7.76 13.76 23.04
N ASP A 447 -7.01 14.71 22.49
CA ASP A 447 -7.50 15.61 21.44
C ASP A 447 -7.83 14.81 20.16
N ALA A 448 -6.97 13.85 19.77
CA ALA A 448 -7.25 12.93 18.66
C ALA A 448 -8.47 12.05 18.93
N TYR A 449 -8.61 11.52 20.15
CA TYR A 449 -9.78 10.71 20.54
C TYR A 449 -11.09 11.52 20.53
N LEU A 450 -11.06 12.78 20.96
CA LEU A 450 -12.20 13.69 20.84
C LEU A 450 -12.57 13.98 19.37
N ASN A 451 -11.57 14.09 18.49
CA ASN A 451 -11.80 14.26 17.06
C ASN A 451 -12.46 13.02 16.44
N TRP A 452 -11.90 11.83 16.69
CA TRP A 452 -12.46 10.55 16.25
C TRP A 452 -13.90 10.35 16.74
N ALA A 453 -14.13 10.52 18.04
CA ALA A 453 -15.47 10.36 18.62
C ALA A 453 -16.46 11.40 18.09
N GLY A 454 -15.97 12.61 17.73
CA GLY A 454 -16.74 13.63 17.04
C GLY A 454 -17.17 13.22 15.63
N ALA A 455 -16.24 12.70 14.84
CA ALA A 455 -16.54 12.18 13.49
C ALA A 455 -17.55 11.04 13.53
N VAL A 456 -17.43 10.13 14.51
CA VAL A 456 -18.39 9.02 14.73
C VAL A 456 -19.79 9.56 15.07
N ALA A 457 -19.88 10.58 15.92
CA ALA A 457 -21.15 11.23 16.25
C ALA A 457 -21.78 11.88 15.01
N ASP A 458 -20.99 12.60 14.21
CA ASP A 458 -21.43 13.27 12.98
C ASP A 458 -21.94 12.26 11.93
N LEU A 459 -21.27 11.10 11.80
CA LEU A 459 -21.70 10.00 10.93
C LEU A 459 -23.11 9.50 11.30
N GLY A 460 -23.38 9.36 12.60
CA GLY A 460 -24.70 8.96 13.11
C GLY A 460 -25.77 10.01 12.82
N ASP A 461 -25.45 11.29 13.02
CA ASP A 461 -26.35 12.40 12.73
C ASP A 461 -26.68 12.50 11.23
N ILE A 462 -25.71 12.28 10.35
CA ILE A 462 -25.90 12.27 8.89
C ILE A 462 -26.83 11.12 8.49
N TRP A 463 -26.66 9.92 9.07
CA TRP A 463 -27.58 8.81 8.84
C TRP A 463 -29.03 9.17 9.19
N PHE A 464 -29.25 9.81 10.35
CA PHE A 464 -30.59 10.27 10.73
C PHE A 464 -31.14 11.34 9.79
N GLN A 465 -30.30 12.25 9.29
CA GLN A 465 -30.72 13.25 8.30
C GLN A 465 -31.17 12.59 7.00
N ILE A 466 -30.47 11.55 6.52
CA ILE A 466 -30.85 10.77 5.33
C ILE A 466 -32.23 10.12 5.55
N LEU A 467 -32.41 9.42 6.67
CA LEU A 467 -33.67 8.74 6.99
C LEU A 467 -34.86 9.70 7.13
N ASN A 468 -34.63 10.89 7.70
CA ASN A 468 -35.64 11.92 7.84
C ASN A 468 -35.82 12.80 6.58
N SER A 469 -35.01 12.56 5.54
CA SER A 469 -34.98 13.35 4.31
C SER A 469 -34.70 14.85 4.57
N GLU A 470 -33.78 15.14 5.49
CA GLU A 470 -33.42 16.49 5.94
C GLU A 470 -32.33 17.15 5.08
N GLY A 471 -31.98 16.54 3.95
CA GLY A 471 -31.09 17.13 2.93
C GLY A 471 -29.74 16.45 2.79
N ALA A 472 -29.36 15.60 3.75
CA ALA A 472 -28.20 14.74 3.63
C ALA A 472 -28.44 13.60 2.61
N THR A 473 -27.37 13.19 1.96
CA THR A 473 -27.30 12.19 0.89
C THR A 473 -26.40 11.03 1.30
N LEU A 474 -26.40 9.93 0.53
CA LEU A 474 -25.45 8.84 0.75
C LEU A 474 -24.00 9.29 0.53
N ASP A 475 -23.78 10.28 -0.35
CA ASP A 475 -22.45 10.86 -0.57
C ASP A 475 -21.97 11.59 0.70
N ASP A 476 -22.86 12.32 1.39
CA ASP A 476 -22.54 12.94 2.69
C ASP A 476 -22.20 11.89 3.75
N PHE A 477 -22.89 10.74 3.74
CA PHE A 477 -22.58 9.62 4.64
C PHE A 477 -21.22 9.00 4.32
N SER A 478 -20.91 8.80 3.04
CA SER A 478 -19.60 8.31 2.59
C SER A 478 -18.47 9.25 2.99
N ALA A 479 -18.66 10.57 2.82
CA ALA A 479 -17.69 11.57 3.23
C ALA A 479 -17.47 11.58 4.74
N ALA A 480 -18.54 11.42 5.54
CA ALA A 480 -18.43 11.30 6.98
C ALA A 480 -17.75 10.00 7.43
N SER A 481 -17.95 8.89 6.70
CA SER A 481 -17.25 7.64 6.97
C SER A 481 -15.75 7.80 6.75
N ALA A 482 -15.35 8.43 5.63
CA ALA A 482 -13.95 8.73 5.35
C ALA A 482 -13.32 9.66 6.42
N ALA A 483 -14.11 10.59 6.97
CA ALA A 483 -13.66 11.43 8.08
C ALA A 483 -13.43 10.63 9.38
N VAL A 484 -14.22 9.58 9.65
CA VAL A 484 -13.98 8.65 10.77
C VAL A 484 -12.68 7.88 10.56
N ASP A 485 -12.43 7.38 9.35
CA ASP A 485 -11.20 6.65 9.02
C ASP A 485 -9.95 7.54 9.19
N SER A 486 -10.00 8.76 8.64
CA SER A 486 -8.93 9.76 8.81
C SER A 486 -8.69 10.09 10.27
N ALA A 487 -9.74 10.32 11.07
CA ALA A 487 -9.60 10.61 12.50
C ALA A 487 -9.12 9.39 13.31
N SER A 488 -9.40 8.17 12.83
CA SER A 488 -8.85 6.94 13.43
C SER A 488 -7.34 6.85 13.21
N ALA A 489 -6.85 7.18 12.00
CA ALA A 489 -5.42 7.21 11.72
C ALA A 489 -4.70 8.26 12.59
N ASP A 490 -5.25 9.47 12.70
CA ASP A 490 -4.72 10.51 13.60
C ASP A 490 -4.63 10.05 15.07
N LEU A 491 -5.61 9.26 15.52
CA LEU A 491 -5.63 8.70 16.87
C LEU A 491 -4.55 7.62 17.06
N ASP A 492 -4.34 6.76 16.06
CA ASP A 492 -3.29 5.73 16.09
C ASP A 492 -1.89 6.35 16.14
N ASP A 493 -1.65 7.39 15.34
CA ASP A 493 -0.41 8.17 15.37
C ASP A 493 -0.18 8.81 16.74
N ALA A 494 -1.21 9.43 17.32
CA ALA A 494 -1.10 10.05 18.65
C ALA A 494 -0.80 9.01 19.75
N ILE A 495 -1.41 7.82 19.68
CA ILE A 495 -1.14 6.72 20.62
C ILE A 495 0.31 6.25 20.49
N ALA A 496 0.80 6.05 19.26
CA ALA A 496 2.17 5.63 18.99
C ALA A 496 3.19 6.65 19.52
N ASP A 497 2.95 7.94 19.30
CA ASP A 497 3.80 9.04 19.79
C ASP A 497 3.85 9.11 21.32
N ALA A 498 2.70 8.92 21.98
CA ALA A 498 2.63 8.90 23.44
C ALA A 498 3.38 7.71 24.04
N GLN A 499 3.26 6.52 23.43
CA GLN A 499 3.98 5.31 23.85
C GLN A 499 5.49 5.43 23.59
N GLY A 500 5.89 5.99 22.45
CA GLY A 500 7.30 6.27 22.13
C GLY A 500 7.94 7.24 23.13
N SER A 501 7.23 8.31 23.49
CA SER A 501 7.69 9.31 24.45
C SER A 501 7.85 8.75 25.88
N ALA A 502 6.96 7.85 26.30
CA ALA A 502 7.03 7.19 27.61
C ALA A 502 8.28 6.29 27.74
N ASN A 503 8.66 5.63 26.65
CA ASN A 503 9.85 4.78 26.61
C ASN A 503 11.15 5.59 26.72
N VAL A 504 11.24 6.73 26.01
CA VAL A 504 12.43 7.61 26.07
C VAL A 504 12.63 8.20 27.48
N ALA A 505 11.55 8.62 28.15
CA ALA A 505 11.63 9.15 29.52
C ALA A 505 12.11 8.10 30.54
N THR A 506 11.76 6.83 30.32
CA THR A 506 12.18 5.71 31.17
C THR A 506 13.67 5.37 30.99
N GLU A 507 14.18 5.48 29.77
CA GLU A 507 15.61 5.26 29.47
C GLU A 507 16.52 6.36 30.05
N GLU A 508 16.14 7.64 29.95
CA GLU A 508 16.92 8.75 30.52
C GLU A 508 16.99 8.67 32.06
N ALA A 509 15.88 8.29 32.71
CA ALA A 509 15.84 8.09 34.16
C ALA A 509 16.75 6.93 34.61
N THR A 510 16.93 5.91 33.76
CA THR A 510 17.78 4.76 34.04
C THR A 510 19.27 5.06 33.79
N GLN A 511 19.60 5.94 32.83
CA GLN A 511 20.98 6.40 32.61
C GLN A 511 21.50 7.32 33.72
N GLU A 512 20.68 8.22 34.29
CA GLU A 512 21.13 9.07 35.41
C GLU A 512 21.40 8.27 36.69
N SER A 513 20.71 7.14 36.90
CA SER A 513 20.92 6.24 38.04
C SER A 513 22.29 5.52 37.99
N ASN A 514 22.85 5.29 36.80
CA ASN A 514 24.06 4.48 36.62
C ASN A 514 25.40 5.24 36.66
N THR A 515 25.42 6.55 36.87
CA THR A 515 26.69 7.34 36.92
C THR A 515 27.21 7.67 38.34
N GLY A 516 26.67 7.03 39.38
CA GLY A 516 27.00 7.34 40.77
C GLY A 516 28.00 6.41 41.48
N SER A 517 29.30 6.35 41.10
CA SER A 517 30.41 6.12 42.06
C SER A 517 31.82 6.19 41.44
N SER A 518 32.50 7.33 41.53
CA SER A 518 33.93 7.43 41.92
C SER A 518 34.44 8.89 41.87
N GLY A 519 35.03 9.35 42.97
CA GLY A 519 36.16 10.30 42.88
C GLY A 519 35.95 11.74 43.36
N THR A 520 36.16 11.96 44.66
CA THR A 520 36.32 13.27 45.32
C THR A 520 37.51 14.09 44.75
N ARG A 521 37.32 15.35 44.29
CA ARG A 521 38.41 16.36 44.34
C ARG A 521 38.02 17.85 44.21
N SER A 522 38.10 18.54 45.35
CA SER A 522 38.72 19.86 45.63
C SER A 522 38.44 21.09 44.73
N THR A 523 37.92 22.12 45.41
CA THR A 523 37.66 23.51 45.01
C THR A 523 38.85 24.29 44.41
N ARG A 524 38.56 25.18 43.44
CA ARG A 524 39.29 26.44 43.24
C ARG A 524 38.44 27.53 42.58
N THR A 525 38.14 28.57 43.35
CA THR A 525 37.54 29.84 42.95
C THR A 525 38.52 30.70 42.15
N THR A 526 38.09 31.30 41.03
CA THR A 526 38.62 32.59 40.55
C THR A 526 37.51 33.36 39.82
N ALA A 527 37.29 34.60 40.26
CA ALA A 527 36.43 35.59 39.63
C ALA A 527 37.19 36.40 38.55
N THR A 528 36.50 37.01 37.57
CA THR A 528 36.57 38.46 37.21
C THR A 528 35.97 38.75 35.80
N GLU A 529 35.11 39.80 35.74
CA GLU A 529 34.65 40.71 34.64
C GLU A 529 33.96 40.11 33.40
N VAL A 530 32.68 40.35 33.09
CA VAL A 530 31.89 41.59 32.83
C VAL A 530 32.42 42.43 31.65
N ALA A 531 31.77 42.29 30.50
CA ALA A 531 31.63 43.33 29.48
C ALA A 531 30.20 43.34 28.94
N THR A 532 29.64 44.54 28.95
CA THR A 532 28.31 44.97 28.55
C THR A 532 28.21 45.11 27.02
N GLU A 533 27.10 44.70 26.41
CA GLU A 533 26.69 45.23 25.11
C GLU A 533 25.16 45.45 25.04
N GLU A 534 24.80 46.50 24.32
CA GLU A 534 23.59 47.30 24.44
C GLU A 534 22.35 46.72 23.74
N ALA A 535 21.20 47.10 24.27
CA ALA A 535 19.88 46.91 23.71
C ALA A 535 19.55 47.94 22.62
N THR A 536 18.83 47.49 21.57
CA THR A 536 17.92 48.36 20.82
C THR A 536 16.60 47.66 20.59
N THR A 537 15.56 48.24 21.18
CA THR A 537 14.13 47.96 21.05
C THR A 537 13.59 48.53 19.74
N THR A 538 12.71 47.81 19.05
CA THR A 538 11.71 48.42 18.16
C THR A 538 10.38 47.69 18.35
N THR A 539 9.36 48.48 18.63
CA THR A 539 7.98 48.12 18.98
C THR A 539 7.10 48.26 17.74
N ILE A 540 6.31 47.24 17.39
CA ILE A 540 5.07 47.41 16.62
C ILE A 540 3.99 46.54 17.28
N GLY A 541 2.96 47.19 17.79
CA GLY A 541 1.74 46.55 18.28
C GLY A 541 0.64 46.61 17.22
N GLY A 542 -0.16 45.55 17.14
CA GLY A 542 -1.36 45.49 16.31
C GLY A 542 -2.41 44.60 16.98
N THR A 543 -3.39 45.22 17.63
CA THR A 543 -4.58 44.60 18.22
C THR A 543 -5.51 44.06 17.13
N ARG A 544 -5.87 42.76 17.17
CA ARG A 544 -6.90 42.15 16.33
C ARG A 544 -8.29 42.47 16.90
N SER A 545 -9.09 43.21 16.12
CA SER A 545 -10.46 43.62 16.44
C SER A 545 -11.45 42.59 15.90
N THR A 546 -12.38 42.17 16.75
CA THR A 546 -13.61 41.44 16.38
C THR A 546 -14.47 42.30 15.44
N ARG A 547 -15.08 41.69 14.40
CA ARG A 547 -16.05 42.36 13.54
C ARG A 547 -17.35 41.57 13.47
N SER A 548 -18.41 42.34 13.71
CA SER A 548 -19.82 42.00 13.85
C SER A 548 -20.49 41.56 12.55
N THR A 549 -21.41 40.61 12.69
CA THR A 549 -22.51 40.25 11.78
C THR A 549 -23.33 41.46 11.34
N GLY A 550 -23.69 41.52 10.07
CA GLY A 550 -24.59 42.49 9.46
C GLY A 550 -25.47 41.84 8.41
N THR A 551 -26.76 41.76 8.72
CA THR A 551 -27.90 41.32 7.92
C THR A 551 -28.12 42.23 6.70
N GLU A 552 -28.34 41.66 5.51
CA GLU A 552 -28.92 42.39 4.37
C GLU A 552 -30.17 41.70 3.81
N GLU A 553 -31.13 42.56 3.47
CA GLU A 553 -32.53 42.31 3.17
C GLU A 553 -32.75 41.85 1.72
N ALA A 554 -33.76 40.99 1.57
CA ALA A 554 -34.37 40.64 0.30
C ALA A 554 -35.06 41.85 -0.36
N THR A 555 -34.94 41.96 -1.68
CA THR A 555 -35.93 42.69 -2.50
C THR A 555 -36.31 41.88 -3.75
N GLU A 556 -37.58 41.48 -3.80
CA GLU A 556 -38.29 41.04 -4.99
C GLU A 556 -38.47 42.23 -5.97
N GLU A 557 -38.24 42.04 -7.27
CA GLU A 557 -39.06 42.71 -8.29
C GLU A 557 -39.35 41.81 -9.50
N THR A 558 -40.61 41.88 -9.89
CA THR A 558 -41.37 41.08 -10.84
C THR A 558 -41.16 41.42 -12.32
N ASN A 559 -41.25 40.36 -13.14
CA ASN A 559 -41.62 40.27 -14.56
C ASN A 559 -42.31 41.48 -15.23
N THR A 560 -41.94 41.77 -16.49
CA THR A 560 -42.91 41.90 -17.59
C THR A 560 -42.30 41.57 -18.96
N SER A 561 -43.05 40.75 -19.70
CA SER A 561 -42.86 40.29 -21.07
C SER A 561 -43.27 41.32 -22.13
N GLU A 562 -42.61 41.36 -23.30
CA GLU A 562 -43.29 41.53 -24.61
C GLU A 562 -42.44 41.23 -25.86
N THR A 563 -43.17 40.81 -26.90
CA THR A 563 -42.89 40.07 -28.15
C THR A 563 -42.17 40.76 -29.35
N LYS A 564 -41.55 39.90 -30.21
CA LYS A 564 -41.55 39.84 -31.71
C LYS A 564 -40.51 40.58 -32.59
N GLY A 565 -39.80 39.79 -33.42
CA GLY A 565 -39.34 40.14 -34.79
C GLY A 565 -37.96 39.58 -35.16
N SER A 566 -37.85 38.42 -35.83
CA SER A 566 -37.71 38.23 -37.30
C SER A 566 -36.35 38.60 -37.92
N SER A 567 -35.65 37.55 -38.39
CA SER A 567 -34.73 37.45 -39.55
C SER A 567 -33.26 37.86 -39.40
N GLY A 568 -32.35 36.89 -39.65
CA GLY A 568 -30.96 37.14 -40.04
C GLY A 568 -29.93 36.18 -39.42
N ARG A 569 -29.87 34.94 -39.91
CA ARG A 569 -28.89 33.92 -39.49
C ARG A 569 -27.51 34.24 -40.06
N THR A 570 -26.64 34.76 -39.19
CA THR A 570 -25.17 34.65 -39.22
C THR A 570 -24.79 34.38 -37.78
N THR A 571 -24.40 33.14 -37.47
CA THR A 571 -23.95 32.74 -36.14
C THR A 571 -22.53 33.27 -35.93
N ASN A 572 -22.45 34.52 -35.46
CA ASN A 572 -21.38 34.90 -34.54
C ASN A 572 -21.89 34.51 -33.15
N SER A 573 -21.33 33.44 -32.58
CA SER A 573 -21.47 33.17 -31.14
C SER A 573 -20.97 34.40 -30.40
N THR A 574 -21.85 35.01 -29.63
CA THR A 574 -21.53 36.14 -28.76
C THR A 574 -21.55 35.56 -27.35
N SER A 575 -20.42 35.71 -26.67
CA SER A 575 -20.01 35.10 -25.41
C SER A 575 -21.03 35.23 -24.27
N SER A 576 -21.23 34.13 -23.56
CA SER A 576 -21.71 34.05 -22.18
C SER A 576 -20.81 33.02 -21.49
N SER A 577 -20.15 33.43 -20.39
CA SER A 577 -19.10 32.75 -19.60
C SER A 577 -17.89 32.27 -20.40
N HIS A 578 -16.73 32.92 -20.23
CA HIS A 578 -15.52 32.67 -21.03
C HIS A 578 -14.70 31.46 -20.55
N SER A 579 -15.17 30.70 -19.57
CA SER A 579 -14.44 29.60 -18.91
C SER A 579 -14.83 28.21 -19.45
N GLU A 580 -15.22 28.15 -20.72
CA GLU A 580 -15.62 26.91 -21.41
C GLU A 580 -15.24 26.96 -22.89
N TRP A 581 -14.71 25.86 -23.42
CA TRP A 581 -14.41 25.69 -24.83
C TRP A 581 -14.71 24.26 -25.29
N GLU A 582 -15.64 24.12 -26.25
CA GLU A 582 -15.91 22.86 -26.95
C GLU A 582 -14.98 22.76 -28.18
N GLY A 583 -14.06 21.80 -28.14
CA GLY A 583 -13.08 21.50 -29.18
C GLY A 583 -13.76 21.10 -30.50
N PRO A 584 -13.65 21.88 -31.60
CA PRO A 584 -14.38 21.59 -32.83
C PRO A 584 -13.96 20.31 -33.56
N ALA A 585 -12.73 19.82 -33.36
CA ALA A 585 -12.23 18.61 -34.03
C ALA A 585 -12.61 17.33 -33.27
N THR A 586 -12.70 17.43 -31.95
CA THR A 586 -12.79 16.29 -31.03
C THR A 586 -14.15 16.18 -30.37
N GLY A 587 -14.86 17.31 -30.20
CA GLY A 587 -16.13 17.40 -29.49
C GLY A 587 -16.01 17.37 -27.97
N VAL A 588 -14.79 17.43 -27.44
CA VAL A 588 -14.49 17.47 -26.00
C VAL A 588 -14.71 18.90 -25.48
N THR A 589 -15.38 19.02 -24.34
CA THR A 589 -15.57 20.30 -23.65
C THR A 589 -14.53 20.48 -22.57
N ILE A 590 -13.80 21.59 -22.60
CA ILE A 590 -12.83 21.95 -21.57
C ILE A 590 -13.38 23.15 -20.83
N THR A 591 -13.48 23.04 -19.51
CA THR A 591 -13.85 24.15 -18.62
C THR A 591 -12.69 24.46 -17.69
N TRP A 592 -12.55 25.73 -17.33
CA TRP A 592 -11.53 26.19 -16.40
C TRP A 592 -12.08 27.23 -15.44
N ASP A 593 -11.43 27.42 -14.29
CA ASP A 593 -11.74 28.49 -13.36
C ASP A 593 -11.17 29.83 -13.86
N ASP A 594 -12.04 30.81 -14.09
CA ASP A 594 -11.62 32.14 -14.54
C ASP A 594 -11.06 33.04 -13.43
N GLU A 595 -11.08 32.60 -12.17
CA GLU A 595 -10.35 33.26 -11.08
C GLU A 595 -8.83 33.03 -11.20
N HIS A 596 -8.41 31.84 -11.65
CA HIS A 596 -7.01 31.43 -11.70
C HIS A 596 -6.44 31.36 -13.13
N PHE A 597 -7.28 31.02 -14.13
CA PHE A 597 -6.85 30.79 -15.52
C PHE A 597 -7.48 31.77 -16.50
N VAL A 598 -6.65 32.36 -17.38
CA VAL A 598 -7.10 33.24 -18.48
C VAL A 598 -6.54 32.77 -19.81
N LEU A 599 -7.26 32.99 -20.92
CA LEU A 599 -6.77 32.65 -22.26
C LEU A 599 -5.55 33.50 -22.64
N ASP A 600 -4.53 32.88 -23.23
CA ASP A 600 -3.39 33.63 -23.79
C ASP A 600 -3.75 34.29 -25.13
N GLU A 601 -4.28 35.51 -25.10
CA GLU A 601 -4.57 36.29 -26.31
C GLU A 601 -3.31 36.70 -27.12
N SER A 602 -2.09 36.45 -26.61
CA SER A 602 -0.85 36.78 -27.32
C SER A 602 -0.56 35.83 -28.49
N ILE A 603 -1.19 34.67 -28.48
CA ILE A 603 -1.18 33.62 -29.50
C ILE A 603 -2.62 33.36 -29.96
N ASP A 604 -2.85 32.32 -30.76
CA ASP A 604 -4.22 31.86 -31.06
C ASP A 604 -4.56 30.80 -29.99
N PRO A 605 -5.15 31.17 -28.83
CA PRO A 605 -5.23 30.29 -27.66
C PRO A 605 -6.20 29.13 -27.87
N GLN A 606 -6.95 29.14 -28.97
CA GLN A 606 -7.91 28.11 -29.34
C GLN A 606 -7.68 27.75 -30.79
N THR A 607 -6.90 26.70 -31.05
CA THR A 607 -6.73 26.18 -32.42
C THR A 607 -7.33 24.81 -32.56
N SER A 608 -7.94 24.56 -33.71
CA SER A 608 -8.57 23.27 -34.04
C SER A 608 -8.08 22.83 -35.41
N ASP A 609 -7.47 21.64 -35.47
CA ASP A 609 -7.05 21.00 -36.70
C ASP A 609 -7.88 19.73 -36.93
N ALA A 610 -9.01 19.91 -37.61
CA ALA A 610 -9.90 18.83 -38.03
C ALA A 610 -9.23 17.81 -38.97
N SER A 611 -8.05 18.10 -39.55
CA SER A 611 -7.33 17.16 -40.42
C SER A 611 -6.48 16.17 -39.62
N THR A 612 -5.95 16.58 -38.48
CA THR A 612 -5.25 15.71 -37.52
C THR A 612 -6.16 15.19 -36.41
N GLY A 613 -7.36 15.76 -36.28
CA GLY A 613 -8.29 15.47 -35.18
C GLY A 613 -7.81 16.03 -33.85
N ARG A 614 -7.09 17.16 -33.86
CA ARG A 614 -6.50 17.74 -32.65
C ARG A 614 -7.11 19.10 -32.35
N ASP A 615 -7.42 19.33 -31.10
CA ASP A 615 -7.80 20.63 -30.55
C ASP A 615 -6.68 21.12 -29.63
N TYR A 616 -6.56 22.43 -29.44
CA TYR A 616 -5.52 23.07 -28.64
C TYR A 616 -6.13 24.23 -27.87
N LEU A 617 -5.93 24.22 -26.55
CA LEU A 617 -6.26 25.32 -25.64
C LEU A 617 -4.95 25.80 -24.99
N GLU A 618 -4.78 27.10 -24.79
CA GLU A 618 -3.64 27.62 -24.04
C GLU A 618 -4.12 28.64 -23.02
N LEU A 619 -3.73 28.40 -21.76
CA LEU A 619 -4.14 29.17 -20.61
C LEU A 619 -2.91 29.87 -19.99
N LEU A 620 -3.16 30.94 -19.25
CA LEU A 620 -2.17 31.60 -18.42
C LEU A 620 -2.68 31.53 -16.98
N MET A 621 -1.82 31.15 -16.06
CA MET A 621 -2.08 31.26 -14.62
C MET A 621 -1.25 32.42 -14.09
N ASP A 622 -1.87 33.45 -13.53
CA ASP A 622 -1.20 34.65 -12.98
C ASP A 622 -0.14 35.33 -13.89
N GLY A 623 -0.28 35.17 -15.21
CA GLY A 623 0.64 35.72 -16.21
C GLY A 623 1.82 34.80 -16.60
N ASN A 624 1.88 33.58 -16.08
CA ASN A 624 2.74 32.50 -16.55
C ASN A 624 2.03 31.70 -17.65
N PRO A 625 2.71 31.37 -18.77
CA PRO A 625 2.13 30.55 -19.83
C PRO A 625 2.00 29.10 -19.41
N VAL A 626 0.78 28.72 -19.02
CA VAL A 626 0.40 27.35 -18.70
C VAL A 626 -0.26 26.74 -19.93
N SER A 627 0.56 26.16 -20.80
CA SER A 627 0.09 25.63 -22.08
C SER A 627 -0.64 24.28 -21.94
N VAL A 628 -1.94 24.27 -21.63
CA VAL A 628 -2.73 23.03 -21.49
C VAL A 628 -3.10 22.37 -22.84
N TYR A 629 -2.21 21.52 -23.40
CA TYR A 629 -2.44 20.95 -24.74
C TYR A 629 -3.35 19.71 -24.81
N LEU A 630 -4.67 19.88 -24.93
CA LEU A 630 -5.57 18.73 -25.17
C LEU A 630 -5.57 18.18 -26.61
N ALA A 631 -4.60 17.33 -26.95
CA ALA A 631 -4.59 16.61 -28.22
C ALA A 631 -5.32 15.26 -28.13
N THR A 632 -6.55 15.17 -28.63
CA THR A 632 -7.18 13.84 -28.81
C THR A 632 -6.67 13.16 -30.08
N THR A 633 -6.50 11.83 -30.03
CA THR A 633 -6.03 11.06 -31.19
C THR A 633 -6.74 9.70 -31.22
N ASN A 634 -7.25 9.29 -32.38
CA ASN A 634 -7.98 8.03 -32.56
C ASN A 634 -7.08 6.76 -32.57
N ASN A 635 -5.81 6.84 -32.15
CA ASN A 635 -4.85 5.72 -32.08
C ASN A 635 -3.58 6.16 -31.32
N GLY A 636 -3.66 6.26 -30.00
CA GLY A 636 -2.49 6.46 -29.18
C GLY A 636 -2.56 5.56 -27.96
N ASP A 637 -1.40 5.19 -27.46
CA ASP A 637 -1.23 4.47 -26.21
C ASP A 637 -0.50 5.47 -25.30
N ALA A 638 -1.23 6.00 -24.30
CA ALA A 638 -0.73 7.00 -23.34
C ALA A 638 0.55 6.47 -22.69
N SER A 639 0.50 5.21 -22.24
CA SER A 639 1.63 4.51 -21.64
C SER A 639 2.80 4.40 -22.62
N ALA A 640 2.57 4.03 -23.89
CA ALA A 640 3.65 3.93 -24.86
C ALA A 640 4.36 5.28 -25.12
N THR A 641 3.66 6.40 -25.02
CA THR A 641 4.26 7.73 -25.25
C THR A 641 5.21 8.10 -24.12
N ILE A 642 4.79 7.92 -22.87
CA ILE A 642 5.63 8.16 -21.70
C ILE A 642 6.74 7.10 -21.58
N GLN A 643 6.46 5.82 -21.86
CA GLN A 643 7.47 4.75 -21.92
C GLN A 643 8.60 5.06 -22.91
N ASN A 644 8.28 5.69 -24.05
CA ASN A 644 9.32 6.10 -25.01
C ASN A 644 10.20 7.23 -24.46
N LEU A 645 9.65 8.14 -23.64
CA LEU A 645 10.44 9.15 -22.94
C LEU A 645 11.29 8.51 -21.84
N ALA A 646 10.71 7.62 -21.03
CA ALA A 646 11.38 6.89 -19.95
C ALA A 646 12.54 6.03 -20.45
N GLY A 647 12.38 5.38 -21.60
CA GLY A 647 13.37 4.44 -22.13
C GLY A 647 14.51 5.05 -22.94
N ASP A 648 14.44 6.33 -23.32
CA ASP A 648 15.40 6.94 -24.25
C ASP A 648 15.63 8.45 -24.02
N GLN A 649 16.78 8.79 -23.42
CA GLN A 649 17.21 10.18 -23.27
C GLN A 649 17.34 10.93 -24.62
N GLU A 650 17.62 10.24 -25.74
CA GLU A 650 17.62 10.89 -27.06
C GLU A 650 16.21 11.34 -27.46
N ALA A 651 15.18 10.61 -27.05
CA ALA A 651 13.77 10.98 -27.26
C ALA A 651 13.40 12.22 -26.43
N VAL A 652 13.78 12.25 -25.14
CA VAL A 652 13.62 13.43 -24.26
C VAL A 652 14.32 14.64 -24.87
N ASN A 653 15.58 14.47 -25.26
CA ASN A 653 16.38 15.56 -25.82
C ASN A 653 15.83 16.06 -27.17
N SER A 654 15.30 15.14 -27.98
CA SER A 654 14.68 15.48 -29.26
C SER A 654 13.33 16.18 -29.09
N ALA A 655 12.59 15.89 -28.03
CA ALA A 655 11.27 16.45 -27.77
C ALA A 655 11.38 17.83 -27.09
N PHE A 656 12.24 17.96 -26.07
CA PHE A 656 12.25 19.12 -25.17
C PHE A 656 13.51 19.99 -25.28
N GLY A 657 14.58 19.50 -25.89
CA GLY A 657 15.82 20.26 -26.09
C GLY A 657 17.06 19.48 -25.69
N ALA A 658 18.22 19.87 -26.20
CA ALA A 658 19.45 19.09 -26.04
C ALA A 658 19.94 18.94 -24.57
N ASP A 659 19.51 19.85 -23.71
CA ASP A 659 19.87 19.91 -22.29
C ASP A 659 18.73 19.44 -21.37
N ALA A 660 17.63 18.92 -21.94
CA ALA A 660 16.51 18.41 -21.18
C ALA A 660 16.86 17.08 -20.48
N GLU A 661 16.38 16.88 -19.26
CA GLU A 661 16.60 15.68 -18.45
C GLU A 661 15.27 15.18 -17.91
N LEU A 662 15.06 13.86 -17.97
CA LEU A 662 13.87 13.24 -17.39
C LEU A 662 14.13 12.99 -15.90
N ALA A 663 13.28 13.53 -15.04
CA ALA A 663 13.42 13.40 -13.59
C ALA A 663 12.52 12.31 -13.02
N LEU A 664 11.24 12.30 -13.39
CA LEU A 664 10.26 11.32 -12.93
C LEU A 664 9.35 10.86 -14.07
N THR A 665 8.80 9.67 -13.92
CA THR A 665 7.74 9.15 -14.78
C THR A 665 6.78 8.30 -13.98
N GLU A 666 5.50 8.43 -14.28
CA GLU A 666 4.45 7.50 -13.85
C GLU A 666 3.78 6.91 -15.09
N ILE A 667 3.60 5.59 -15.13
CA ILE A 667 3.09 4.89 -16.31
C ILE A 667 1.97 3.96 -15.91
N ASP A 668 0.74 4.48 -15.95
CA ASP A 668 -0.48 3.70 -15.81
C ASP A 668 -1.25 3.61 -17.15
N ALA A 669 -2.15 2.63 -17.27
CA ALA A 669 -2.94 2.39 -18.47
C ALA A 669 -3.98 3.50 -18.74
N GLU A 670 -4.48 4.16 -17.69
CA GLU A 670 -5.50 5.21 -17.75
C GLU A 670 -4.87 6.61 -17.76
N SER A 671 -3.76 6.77 -17.04
CA SER A 671 -2.99 8.02 -17.04
C SER A 671 -1.48 7.76 -17.01
N SER A 672 -0.71 8.50 -17.79
CA SER A 672 0.76 8.42 -17.75
C SER A 672 1.35 9.81 -17.78
N ALA A 673 2.39 10.06 -16.99
CA ALA A 673 3.06 11.35 -16.95
C ALA A 673 4.58 11.26 -16.86
N ALA A 674 5.22 12.37 -17.23
CA ALA A 674 6.66 12.58 -17.14
C ALA A 674 6.94 13.98 -16.61
N LEU A 675 7.89 14.07 -15.68
CA LEU A 675 8.47 15.33 -15.22
C LEU A 675 9.84 15.51 -15.87
N VAL A 676 10.01 16.58 -16.63
CA VAL A 676 11.21 16.87 -17.42
C VAL A 676 11.81 18.20 -16.98
N LEU A 677 13.08 18.21 -16.58
CA LEU A 677 13.87 19.41 -16.41
C LEU A 677 14.34 19.88 -17.78
N VAL A 678 13.70 20.90 -18.35
CA VAL A 678 13.92 21.33 -19.75
C VAL A 678 15.12 22.26 -19.89
N ASP A 679 15.33 23.12 -18.89
CA ASP A 679 16.50 24.01 -18.83
C ASP A 679 17.07 24.00 -17.40
N PRO A 680 18.13 23.19 -17.16
CA PRO A 680 18.78 23.12 -15.85
C PRO A 680 19.39 24.44 -15.38
N ASP A 681 19.81 25.32 -16.30
CA ASP A 681 20.42 26.61 -15.96
C ASP A 681 19.36 27.63 -15.51
N ALA A 682 18.15 27.54 -16.07
CA ALA A 682 17.01 28.40 -15.73
C ALA A 682 16.02 27.76 -14.74
N ASN A 683 16.27 26.52 -14.32
CA ASN A 683 15.38 25.71 -13.48
C ASN A 683 13.95 25.64 -14.03
N ILE A 684 13.83 25.44 -15.35
CA ILE A 684 12.54 25.33 -16.03
C ILE A 684 12.15 23.86 -16.11
N TRP A 685 11.01 23.55 -15.50
CA TRP A 685 10.43 22.23 -15.46
C TRP A 685 9.24 22.15 -16.40
N MET A 686 9.03 20.97 -16.99
CA MET A 686 7.88 20.65 -17.80
C MET A 686 7.25 19.34 -17.30
N TYR A 687 6.02 19.43 -16.83
CA TYR A 687 5.17 18.29 -16.56
C TYR A 687 4.39 17.93 -17.82
N VAL A 688 4.40 16.66 -18.22
CA VAL A 688 3.70 16.15 -19.40
C VAL A 688 2.85 14.97 -18.98
N GLN A 689 1.53 15.04 -19.17
CA GLN A 689 0.61 13.96 -18.85
C GLN A 689 -0.29 13.62 -20.03
N PHE A 690 -0.65 12.34 -20.16
CA PHE A 690 -1.66 11.82 -21.06
C PHE A 690 -2.71 11.07 -20.25
N THR A 691 -3.99 11.40 -20.43
CA THR A 691 -5.12 10.79 -19.71
C THR A 691 -6.14 10.26 -20.71
N CYS A 692 -6.58 9.02 -20.54
CA CYS A 692 -7.66 8.44 -21.32
C CYS A 692 -9.01 9.07 -20.90
N LEU A 693 -9.76 9.64 -21.86
CA LEU A 693 -11.08 10.23 -21.58
C LEU A 693 -12.23 9.23 -21.65
N ASN A 694 -11.93 7.98 -22.01
CA ASN A 694 -12.89 6.88 -21.99
C ASN A 694 -12.18 5.54 -21.81
N THR A 695 -12.96 4.52 -21.44
CA THR A 695 -12.48 3.16 -21.16
C THR A 695 -11.80 2.48 -22.36
N ALA A 696 -12.08 2.93 -23.60
CA ALA A 696 -11.43 2.41 -24.79
C ALA A 696 -10.11 3.13 -25.13
N CYS A 697 -9.78 4.20 -24.39
CA CYS A 697 -8.71 5.14 -24.63
C CYS A 697 -8.60 5.59 -26.11
N ASP A 698 -9.73 5.67 -26.80
CA ASP A 698 -9.76 6.12 -28.20
C ASP A 698 -9.70 7.66 -28.31
N THR A 699 -9.87 8.34 -27.17
CA THR A 699 -9.80 9.78 -26.99
C THR A 699 -8.95 10.04 -25.75
N MET A 700 -7.90 10.86 -25.89
CA MET A 700 -6.99 11.19 -24.79
C MET A 700 -6.93 12.71 -24.61
N ALA A 701 -6.83 13.16 -23.38
CA ALA A 701 -6.32 14.47 -23.04
C ALA A 701 -4.80 14.38 -22.95
N ALA A 702 -4.11 15.41 -23.42
CA ALA A 702 -2.73 15.63 -23.06
C ALA A 702 -2.65 16.93 -22.27
N LEU A 703 -1.73 16.99 -21.33
CA LEU A 703 -1.51 18.12 -20.44
C LEU A 703 -0.02 18.42 -20.48
N PHE A 704 0.34 19.67 -20.70
CA PHE A 704 1.72 20.09 -20.58
C PHE A 704 1.75 21.33 -19.72
N VAL A 705 2.60 21.36 -18.72
CA VAL A 705 2.70 22.49 -17.79
C VAL A 705 4.16 22.85 -17.72
N THR A 706 4.48 24.12 -17.93
CA THR A 706 5.88 24.59 -17.89
C THR A 706 5.98 25.72 -16.88
N ALA A 707 6.88 25.59 -15.92
CA ALA A 707 7.08 26.58 -14.86
C ALA A 707 8.54 26.62 -14.38
N GLU A 708 8.91 27.69 -13.70
CA GLU A 708 10.16 27.75 -12.93
C GLU A 708 9.96 27.00 -11.61
N GLY A 709 10.92 26.15 -11.21
CA GLY A 709 10.74 25.03 -10.26
C GLY A 709 9.78 25.22 -9.08
N ALA A 710 9.98 26.24 -8.23
CA ALA A 710 9.17 26.42 -7.02
C ALA A 710 7.69 26.74 -7.28
N ASP A 711 7.35 27.18 -8.49
CA ASP A 711 5.97 27.52 -8.83
C ASP A 711 5.23 26.31 -9.43
N LEU A 712 5.92 25.25 -9.88
CA LEU A 712 5.29 24.16 -10.67
C LEU A 712 4.21 23.41 -9.89
N THR A 713 4.49 23.00 -8.66
CA THR A 713 3.55 22.23 -7.83
C THR A 713 2.29 23.03 -7.51
N ASP A 714 2.46 24.31 -7.14
CA ASP A 714 1.33 25.23 -6.96
C ASP A 714 0.49 25.35 -8.24
N ILE A 715 1.12 25.38 -9.44
CA ILE A 715 0.37 25.38 -10.71
C ILE A 715 -0.42 24.09 -10.89
N LEU A 716 0.18 22.95 -10.59
CA LEU A 716 -0.44 21.64 -10.80
C LEU A 716 -1.64 21.42 -9.86
N ASP A 717 -1.52 21.82 -8.59
CA ASP A 717 -2.61 21.75 -7.60
C ASP A 717 -3.80 22.65 -7.98
N GLU A 718 -3.53 23.88 -8.44
CA GLU A 718 -4.56 24.81 -8.94
C GLU A 718 -5.19 24.30 -10.24
N MET A 719 -4.43 23.60 -11.08
CA MET A 719 -4.95 23.00 -12.31
C MET A 719 -5.87 21.81 -12.04
N GLU A 720 -5.51 20.93 -11.09
CA GLU A 720 -6.34 19.78 -10.71
C GLU A 720 -7.72 20.21 -10.21
N GLN A 721 -7.77 21.31 -9.45
CA GLN A 721 -9.02 21.88 -8.93
C GLN A 721 -9.74 22.76 -9.96
N GLY A 722 -8.98 23.43 -10.83
CA GLY A 722 -9.47 24.50 -11.67
C GLY A 722 -9.74 24.12 -13.12
N ILE A 723 -9.35 22.95 -13.61
CA ILE A 723 -9.55 22.52 -15.00
C ILE A 723 -10.27 21.18 -15.06
N THR A 724 -11.35 21.11 -15.84
CA THR A 724 -12.09 19.87 -16.08
C THR A 724 -12.28 19.60 -17.57
N VAL A 725 -12.30 18.34 -17.94
CA VAL A 725 -12.47 17.85 -19.31
C VAL A 725 -13.71 16.97 -19.36
N ASP A 726 -14.67 17.33 -20.21
CA ASP A 726 -16.03 16.77 -20.26
C ASP A 726 -16.76 16.76 -18.90
N GLY A 727 -16.40 17.70 -18.03
CA GLY A 727 -16.97 17.86 -16.69
C GLY A 727 -16.26 17.06 -15.59
N GLU A 728 -15.26 16.24 -15.94
CA GLU A 728 -14.43 15.49 -15.00
C GLU A 728 -13.12 16.23 -14.73
N ALA A 729 -12.66 16.24 -13.48
CA ALA A 729 -11.33 16.75 -13.14
C ALA A 729 -10.26 15.92 -13.87
N VAL A 730 -9.11 16.54 -14.17
CA VAL A 730 -7.95 15.82 -14.70
C VAL A 730 -7.00 15.57 -13.55
N PRO A 731 -7.06 14.39 -12.88
CA PRO A 731 -6.20 14.11 -11.74
C PRO A 731 -4.74 14.09 -12.18
N LEU A 732 -3.84 14.50 -11.31
CA LEU A 732 -2.40 14.39 -11.57
C LEU A 732 -1.99 12.92 -11.51
N ALA A 733 -1.22 12.47 -12.49
CA ALA A 733 -0.69 11.10 -12.51
C ALA A 733 0.52 10.94 -11.58
N ILE A 734 1.38 11.95 -11.46
CA ILE A 734 2.47 11.97 -10.45
C ILE A 734 1.97 12.76 -9.24
N PRO A 735 2.00 12.22 -8.02
CA PRO A 735 1.65 12.96 -6.81
C PRO A 735 2.48 14.24 -6.65
N SER A 736 1.84 15.33 -6.21
CA SER A 736 2.51 16.63 -6.00
C SER A 736 3.71 16.55 -5.05
N SER A 737 3.67 15.65 -4.04
CA SER A 737 4.80 15.39 -3.14
C SER A 737 6.05 14.89 -3.87
N ASP A 738 5.88 14.00 -4.84
CA ASP A 738 6.99 13.37 -5.55
C ASP A 738 7.61 14.37 -6.52
N ILE A 739 6.78 15.24 -7.10
CA ILE A 739 7.22 16.37 -7.93
C ILE A 739 8.08 17.33 -7.09
N ASP A 740 7.63 17.69 -5.89
CA ASP A 740 8.38 18.54 -4.96
C ASP A 740 9.73 17.92 -4.60
N ASP A 741 9.75 16.63 -4.25
CA ASP A 741 10.97 15.91 -3.90
C ASP A 741 11.96 15.88 -5.08
N ALA A 742 11.50 15.58 -6.31
CA ALA A 742 12.37 15.59 -7.48
C ALA A 742 12.93 16.98 -7.80
N ILE A 743 12.13 18.04 -7.62
CA ILE A 743 12.60 19.43 -7.79
C ILE A 743 13.66 19.74 -6.74
N LEU A 744 13.46 19.37 -5.48
CA LEU A 744 14.41 19.58 -4.38
C LEU A 744 15.72 18.79 -4.58
N GLU A 745 15.64 17.54 -5.02
CA GLU A 745 16.79 16.66 -5.24
C GLU A 745 17.70 17.13 -6.38
N SER A 746 17.13 17.81 -7.39
CA SER A 746 17.91 18.41 -8.49
C SER A 746 18.94 19.46 -8.02
N GLY A 747 18.82 19.93 -6.77
CA GLY A 747 19.83 20.75 -6.10
C GLY A 747 19.82 22.22 -6.51
N ASN A 748 18.71 22.70 -7.07
CA ASN A 748 18.52 24.08 -7.56
C ASN A 748 17.65 24.95 -6.65
#